data_AF-A0A010SD66-F1
#
_entry.id   AF-A0A010SD66-F1
#
_cell.length_a   1.000
_cell.length_b   1.000
_cell.length_c   1.000
_cell.angle_alpha   90.00
_cell.angle_beta   90.00
_cell.angle_gamma   90.00
#
_symmetry.space_group_name_H-M   'P 1'
#
loop_
_entity.id
_entity.type
_entity.pdbx_description
1 polymer ?
#
loop_
_entity_poly.entity_id
_entity_poly.type
_entity_poly.pdbx_seq_one_letter_code
_entity_poly.pdbx_strand_id
1 'polypeptide(L)'
;MQLSLLLAALSAQAVLAAPRIKRDALKLCVEEVFGGNAALRIVTPTDPTYHDARIGEAIQFTQMPVLIAYAEKPYEVAPLIQCAKTSGIKAVPRTGGHHFLGYSALQDALVIDITHIDYVNIAADKKTATVGAGIRFGALYTALGQQGLDWTGGICPTVGISGFLSAGGFNMQMRQNGLGVDNVESAKVVTSDGCVVTASRDENADLFFAIRGGGGGSYGIVIEWTLRMYEFPRSAMVYLQWNGSDTRFDIAKTFHEWAPRADAALSSQVNLYKNRTDVIGWCYGCTLDKLQGMVNASGLLAIGKPAAYISGGCNTINARLFGYGVNECGADEAVAQVAPFVVNTIQQPFVQIPGYANFTYNETTKAPELPPAQPWARFIRLSKSFMVQKDKLLTDETMRNAISRIDELDDAAQGWIEWHAWNISVAGDAAFAWREQAYSHMEFIVSSSADEKVHAGYVKWFKSLEDYLRPLVGMASYSGYMDDTISTPPLDSYYGGNVAKLSQIKSKYDPQGFFANPLSIKALYANQTVTGDSCLNTMNTMNTTLDRGAPRPDELSDAGSLLRQPQTIIWLKTSDQSFAIHKSLLVESSKYFQRCLDGPFAESHTNTIDLNDTDGDAGSDDGEANVSISPLTLGTYVKLCYFTRLTAQRVKRCRRNAADHPGEDAVYYEVSPFSLKPCDMHTPHDLTELVDMWSLCDRFHDDLLLGKVSTAIRETLDVGATKLGGGGDAQQQQQHGAEWWVFNFANGYVALASLHRRRDDDVEGLMERLRDLFVQNCSPASWERLAGQLPSEFVVAASIAFQAKMATLMPHEAAIARVNGASLCYECKTRVQTALKR
;
A
#
# COMPACT_ATOMS: atom_id res chain seq x y z
N MET A 1 12.87 -38.30 28.49
CA MET A 1 11.44 -38.28 28.15
C MET A 1 10.66 -37.27 29.00
N GLN A 2 10.47 -37.46 30.32
CA GLN A 2 9.74 -36.49 31.16
C GLN A 2 10.30 -35.06 31.10
N LEU A 3 11.62 -34.88 31.18
CA LEU A 3 12.25 -33.55 31.07
C LEU A 3 11.97 -32.87 29.71
N SER A 4 11.92 -33.67 28.64
CA SER A 4 11.60 -33.22 27.27
C SER A 4 10.14 -32.77 27.15
N LEU A 5 9.21 -33.46 27.83
CA LEU A 5 7.80 -33.08 27.93
C LEU A 5 7.60 -31.81 28.77
N LEU A 6 8.34 -31.64 29.87
CA LEU A 6 8.34 -30.38 30.63
C LEU A 6 8.85 -29.21 29.77
N LEU A 7 9.96 -29.38 29.07
CA LEU A 7 10.52 -28.34 28.19
C LEU A 7 9.55 -27.96 27.06
N ALA A 8 8.89 -28.93 26.44
CA ALA A 8 7.86 -28.68 25.43
C ALA A 8 6.65 -27.92 26.01
N ALA A 9 6.15 -28.33 27.19
CA ALA A 9 5.04 -27.67 27.87
C ALA A 9 5.39 -26.22 28.27
N LEU A 10 6.59 -26.01 28.82
CA LEU A 10 7.12 -24.67 29.15
C LEU A 10 7.27 -23.80 27.91
N SER A 11 7.76 -24.34 26.79
CA SER A 11 7.84 -23.56 25.54
C SER A 11 6.47 -23.20 24.97
N ALA A 12 5.49 -24.11 25.05
CA ALA A 12 4.12 -23.84 24.60
C ALA A 12 3.44 -22.77 25.48
N GLN A 13 3.63 -22.84 26.80
CA GLN A 13 3.16 -21.82 27.73
C GLN A 13 3.84 -20.46 27.48
N ALA A 14 5.15 -20.43 27.23
CA ALA A 14 5.88 -19.19 26.91
C ALA A 14 5.38 -18.55 25.59
N VAL A 15 5.14 -19.35 24.55
CA VAL A 15 4.59 -18.89 23.26
C VAL A 15 3.16 -18.34 23.42
N LEU A 16 2.33 -18.94 24.28
CA LEU A 16 0.98 -18.42 24.59
C LEU A 16 1.01 -17.20 25.53
N ALA A 17 2.03 -17.07 26.38
CA ALA A 17 2.19 -15.95 27.31
C ALA A 17 2.76 -14.69 26.63
N ALA A 18 3.67 -14.82 25.67
CA ALA A 18 4.34 -13.65 25.07
C ALA A 18 3.40 -12.61 24.42
N PRO A 19 2.32 -12.98 23.69
CA PRO A 19 1.33 -12.02 23.19
C PRO A 19 0.57 -11.31 24.32
N ARG A 20 0.29 -12.03 25.42
CA ARG A 20 -0.38 -11.48 26.59
C ARG A 20 0.51 -10.48 27.32
N ILE A 21 1.76 -10.85 27.61
CA ILE A 21 2.76 -9.97 28.24
C ILE A 21 2.92 -8.66 27.46
N LYS A 22 2.95 -8.70 26.12
CA LYS A 22 3.00 -7.48 25.29
C LYS A 22 1.76 -6.59 25.44
N ARG A 23 0.56 -7.17 25.49
CA ARG A 23 -0.70 -6.42 25.65
C ARG A 23 -0.83 -5.83 27.06
N ASP A 24 -0.47 -6.60 28.09
CA ASP A 24 -0.47 -6.15 29.48
C ASP A 24 0.55 -5.01 29.70
N ALA A 25 1.76 -5.12 29.14
CA ALA A 25 2.77 -4.06 29.18
C ALA A 25 2.36 -2.79 28.39
N LEU A 26 1.71 -2.95 27.23
CA LEU A 26 1.15 -1.83 26.49
C LEU A 26 0.09 -1.10 27.31
N LYS A 27 -0.83 -1.84 27.94
CA LYS A 27 -1.89 -1.27 28.77
C LYS A 27 -1.31 -0.45 29.93
N LEU A 28 -0.35 -1.00 30.68
CA LEU A 28 0.30 -0.30 31.80
C LEU A 28 0.99 1.01 31.35
N CYS A 29 1.66 1.01 30.20
CA CYS A 29 2.28 2.22 29.64
C CYS A 29 1.23 3.28 29.25
N VAL A 30 0.12 2.87 28.63
CA VAL A 30 -0.99 3.80 28.29
C VAL A 30 -1.72 4.30 29.55
N GLU A 31 -1.81 3.48 30.59
CA GLU A 31 -2.33 3.87 31.90
C GLU A 31 -1.44 4.93 32.58
N GLU A 32 -0.11 4.83 32.44
CA GLU A 32 0.82 5.86 32.92
C GLU A 32 0.68 7.19 32.15
N VAL A 33 0.50 7.14 30.83
CA VAL A 33 0.32 8.33 29.98
C VAL A 33 -0.95 9.13 30.32
N PHE A 34 -2.05 8.45 30.63
CA PHE A 34 -3.32 9.09 31.00
C PHE A 34 -3.46 9.35 32.51
N GLY A 35 -2.75 8.59 33.35
CA GLY A 35 -2.79 8.71 34.80
C GLY A 35 -4.21 8.52 35.36
N GLY A 36 -4.67 9.48 36.17
CA GLY A 36 -5.89 9.35 36.97
C GLY A 36 -7.20 9.14 36.21
N ASN A 37 -7.27 9.43 34.90
CA ASN A 37 -8.47 9.16 34.08
C ASN A 37 -8.32 7.99 33.09
N ALA A 38 -7.23 7.21 33.17
CA ALA A 38 -6.91 6.13 32.23
C ALA A 38 -8.05 5.11 32.02
N ALA A 39 -8.70 4.66 33.10
CA ALA A 39 -9.74 3.64 33.07
C ALA A 39 -11.02 4.05 32.31
N LEU A 40 -11.21 5.34 32.01
CA LEU A 40 -12.31 5.84 31.19
C LEU A 40 -11.94 5.98 29.70
N ARG A 41 -10.63 5.97 29.40
CA ARG A 41 -10.02 6.36 28.11
C ARG A 41 -9.32 5.20 27.39
N ILE A 42 -9.31 4.04 28.03
CA ILE A 42 -8.71 2.80 27.54
C ILE A 42 -9.83 1.79 27.35
N VAL A 43 -9.97 1.27 26.14
CA VAL A 43 -10.93 0.20 25.83
C VAL A 43 -10.20 -0.99 25.23
N THR A 44 -10.45 -2.17 25.78
CA THR A 44 -9.74 -3.43 25.50
C THR A 44 -10.75 -4.57 25.22
N PRO A 45 -10.34 -5.69 24.62
CA PRO A 45 -11.25 -6.80 24.31
C PRO A 45 -12.01 -7.43 25.49
N THR A 46 -11.73 -7.05 26.74
CA THR A 46 -12.48 -7.47 27.94
C THR A 46 -13.59 -6.50 28.36
N ASP A 47 -13.64 -5.30 27.79
CA ASP A 47 -14.59 -4.27 28.17
C ASP A 47 -15.91 -4.41 27.40
N PRO A 48 -17.09 -4.28 28.04
CA PRO A 48 -18.39 -4.57 27.40
C PRO A 48 -18.73 -3.62 26.24
N THR A 49 -18.09 -2.46 26.20
CA THR A 49 -18.24 -1.43 25.16
C THR A 49 -17.27 -1.61 23.99
N TYR A 50 -16.32 -2.55 24.04
CA TYR A 50 -15.26 -2.71 23.04
C TYR A 50 -15.76 -2.95 21.61
N HIS A 51 -16.84 -3.73 21.45
CA HIS A 51 -17.44 -3.98 20.14
C HIS A 51 -18.00 -2.70 19.49
N ASP A 52 -18.51 -1.78 20.29
CA ASP A 52 -19.02 -0.49 19.82
C ASP A 52 -17.86 0.49 19.60
N ALA A 53 -16.96 0.61 20.59
CA ALA A 53 -15.77 1.46 20.57
C ALA A 53 -14.83 1.20 19.39
N ARG A 54 -14.73 -0.04 18.89
CA ARG A 54 -13.85 -0.38 17.74
C ARG A 54 -14.49 -0.07 16.37
N ILE A 55 -15.82 -0.01 16.28
CA ILE A 55 -16.56 0.14 15.01
C ILE A 55 -16.95 1.60 14.79
N GLY A 56 -16.72 2.12 13.57
CA GLY A 56 -17.16 3.46 13.15
C GLY A 56 -18.55 3.44 12.50
N GLU A 57 -18.70 4.10 11.35
CA GLU A 57 -19.95 4.05 10.55
C GLU A 57 -20.22 2.63 10.01
N ALA A 58 -19.18 1.96 9.55
CA ALA A 58 -19.26 0.71 8.79
C ALA A 58 -19.12 -0.52 9.72
N ILE A 59 -20.20 -1.28 9.89
CA ILE A 59 -20.30 -2.38 10.89
C ILE A 59 -19.72 -3.73 10.43
N GLN A 60 -19.35 -3.88 9.16
CA GLN A 60 -18.92 -5.16 8.58
C GLN A 60 -17.50 -5.60 8.95
N PHE A 61 -16.74 -4.81 9.72
CA PHE A 61 -15.31 -5.06 9.92
C PHE A 61 -14.99 -5.94 11.13
N THR A 62 -14.27 -7.02 10.84
CA THR A 62 -13.78 -8.04 11.79
C THR A 62 -12.49 -7.65 12.51
N GLN A 63 -11.94 -6.46 12.28
CA GLN A 63 -10.68 -6.00 12.86
C GLN A 63 -10.79 -5.83 14.39
N MET A 64 -9.86 -6.43 15.13
CA MET A 64 -9.81 -6.41 16.59
C MET A 64 -8.49 -5.77 17.08
N PRO A 65 -8.48 -4.45 17.40
CA PRO A 65 -7.38 -3.79 18.09
C PRO A 65 -7.02 -4.46 19.41
N VAL A 66 -5.75 -4.40 19.84
CA VAL A 66 -5.40 -4.85 21.21
C VAL A 66 -5.90 -3.89 22.28
N LEU A 67 -5.94 -2.60 21.96
CA LEU A 67 -6.27 -1.50 22.87
C LEU A 67 -6.67 -0.28 22.03
N ILE A 68 -7.67 0.46 22.51
CA ILE A 68 -8.07 1.77 21.99
C ILE A 68 -7.78 2.80 23.07
N ALA A 69 -7.00 3.83 22.73
CA ALA A 69 -6.57 4.89 23.64
C ALA A 69 -7.11 6.24 23.14
N TYR A 70 -8.00 6.85 23.92
CA TYR A 70 -8.65 8.12 23.60
C TYR A 70 -7.83 9.31 24.11
N ALA A 71 -7.03 9.89 23.22
CA ALA A 71 -6.24 11.10 23.48
C ALA A 71 -7.14 12.34 23.51
N GLU A 72 -6.98 13.15 24.55
CA GLU A 72 -7.69 14.43 24.76
C GLU A 72 -6.78 15.62 24.45
N LYS A 73 -5.46 15.43 24.55
CA LYS A 73 -4.47 16.52 24.49
C LYS A 73 -3.37 16.19 23.49
N PRO A 74 -2.92 17.15 22.66
CA PRO A 74 -1.88 16.92 21.65
C PRO A 74 -0.59 16.29 22.18
N TYR A 75 -0.20 16.59 23.42
CA TYR A 75 1.03 16.08 24.03
C TYR A 75 0.97 14.60 24.46
N GLU A 76 -0.22 13.99 24.54
CA GLU A 76 -0.37 12.58 24.92
C GLU A 76 0.01 11.64 23.75
N VAL A 77 -0.08 12.12 22.51
CA VAL A 77 0.07 11.29 21.30
C VAL A 77 1.49 10.74 21.11
N ALA A 78 2.54 11.52 21.43
CA ALA A 78 3.93 11.05 21.33
C ALA A 78 4.26 9.94 22.35
N PRO A 79 3.91 10.06 23.65
CA PRO A 79 3.99 8.95 24.60
C PRO A 79 3.20 7.70 24.16
N LEU A 80 1.99 7.83 23.62
CA LEU A 80 1.21 6.68 23.12
C LEU A 80 1.91 5.94 21.97
N ILE A 81 2.53 6.68 21.04
CA ILE A 81 3.38 6.14 19.97
C ILE A 81 4.57 5.37 20.59
N GLN A 82 5.22 5.94 21.60
CA GLN A 82 6.35 5.29 22.26
C GLN A 82 5.96 4.06 23.08
N CYS A 83 4.78 4.02 23.70
CA CYS A 83 4.25 2.81 24.35
C CYS A 83 4.08 1.67 23.33
N ALA A 84 3.43 1.93 22.20
CA ALA A 84 3.26 0.95 21.13
C ALA A 84 4.61 0.42 20.60
N LYS A 85 5.57 1.32 20.31
CA LYS A 85 6.93 0.95 19.89
C LYS A 85 7.64 0.07 20.92
N THR A 86 7.57 0.43 22.21
CA THR A 86 8.24 -0.28 23.30
C THR A 86 7.66 -1.69 23.51
N SER A 87 6.34 -1.86 23.39
CA SER A 87 5.69 -3.18 23.40
C SER A 87 5.88 -3.98 22.09
N GLY A 88 6.46 -3.37 21.05
CA GLY A 88 6.59 -3.98 19.72
C GLY A 88 5.23 -4.29 19.11
N ILE A 89 4.31 -3.33 19.16
CA ILE A 89 2.95 -3.31 18.62
C ILE A 89 2.84 -2.07 17.71
N LYS A 90 2.12 -2.15 16.58
CA LYS A 90 1.94 -0.97 15.70
C LYS A 90 0.83 -0.07 16.22
N ALA A 91 0.96 1.24 16.00
CA ALA A 91 -0.12 2.19 16.23
C ALA A 91 -0.86 2.53 14.93
N VAL A 92 -2.16 2.83 15.04
CA VAL A 92 -2.99 3.35 13.96
C VAL A 92 -3.74 4.60 14.44
N PRO A 93 -3.68 5.73 13.71
CA PRO A 93 -4.45 6.91 14.07
C PRO A 93 -5.93 6.74 13.73
N ARG A 94 -6.81 7.23 14.60
CA ARG A 94 -8.26 7.33 14.33
C ARG A 94 -8.80 8.72 14.63
N THR A 95 -9.64 9.20 13.73
CA THR A 95 -10.45 10.41 13.87
C THR A 95 -11.92 9.99 13.79
N GLY A 96 -12.65 10.32 12.71
CA GLY A 96 -14.10 10.09 12.64
C GLY A 96 -14.58 8.63 12.53
N GLY A 97 -13.70 7.63 12.42
CA GLY A 97 -14.09 6.22 12.20
C GLY A 97 -14.70 5.91 10.82
N HIS A 98 -14.54 6.82 9.85
CA HIS A 98 -15.15 6.77 8.51
C HIS A 98 -14.29 6.06 7.44
N HIS A 99 -13.32 5.22 7.84
CA HIS A 99 -12.49 4.50 6.87
C HIS A 99 -13.28 3.32 6.26
N PHE A 100 -13.53 3.35 4.94
CA PHE A 100 -14.44 2.39 4.29
C PHE A 100 -14.03 0.92 4.39
N LEU A 101 -12.74 0.61 4.60
CA LEU A 101 -12.22 -0.74 4.87
C LEU A 101 -11.92 -1.03 6.37
N GLY A 102 -12.38 -0.17 7.28
CA GLY A 102 -12.14 -0.32 8.73
C GLY A 102 -10.70 -0.10 9.20
N TYR A 103 -9.75 0.25 8.32
CA TYR A 103 -8.32 0.37 8.64
C TYR A 103 -7.93 1.50 9.61
N SER A 104 -8.88 2.23 10.19
CA SER A 104 -8.63 3.07 11.38
C SER A 104 -8.74 2.30 12.70
N ALA A 105 -9.04 1.00 12.66
CA ALA A 105 -9.20 0.12 13.82
C ALA A 105 -8.50 -1.24 13.59
N LEU A 106 -7.26 -1.22 13.06
CA LEU A 106 -6.54 -2.41 12.62
C LEU A 106 -6.41 -3.53 13.67
N GLN A 107 -6.46 -4.76 13.17
CA GLN A 107 -6.14 -5.99 13.89
C GLN A 107 -4.79 -5.91 14.61
N ASP A 108 -4.78 -6.29 15.89
CA ASP A 108 -3.60 -6.34 16.75
C ASP A 108 -2.79 -5.02 16.88
N ALA A 109 -3.39 -3.88 16.53
CA ALA A 109 -2.79 -2.55 16.69
C ALA A 109 -3.27 -1.83 17.98
N LEU A 110 -2.48 -0.86 18.44
CA LEU A 110 -2.96 0.23 19.29
C LEU A 110 -3.73 1.22 18.41
N VAL A 111 -5.01 1.43 18.67
CA VAL A 111 -5.73 2.59 18.11
C VAL A 111 -5.43 3.81 18.96
N ILE A 112 -4.78 4.80 18.38
CA ILE A 112 -4.64 6.14 18.97
C ILE A 112 -5.78 6.97 18.41
N ASP A 113 -6.86 7.07 19.17
CA ASP A 113 -8.02 7.87 18.82
C ASP A 113 -7.81 9.31 19.30
N ILE A 114 -7.87 10.27 18.38
CA ILE A 114 -7.66 11.69 18.66
C ILE A 114 -8.97 12.49 18.67
N THR A 115 -10.16 11.86 18.67
CA THR A 115 -11.45 12.56 18.49
C THR A 115 -11.79 13.61 19.57
N HIS A 116 -11.09 13.65 20.70
CA HIS A 116 -11.24 14.68 21.75
C HIS A 116 -10.21 15.82 21.63
N ILE A 117 -9.24 15.71 20.72
CA ILE A 117 -8.37 16.83 20.33
C ILE A 117 -9.14 17.67 19.30
N ASP A 118 -10.17 18.40 19.76
CA ASP A 118 -11.23 18.97 18.90
C ASP A 118 -11.54 20.46 19.16
N TYR A 119 -10.56 21.20 19.70
CA TYR A 119 -10.64 22.64 19.90
C TYR A 119 -10.72 23.43 18.59
N VAL A 120 -11.25 24.65 18.65
CA VAL A 120 -11.34 25.60 17.52
C VAL A 120 -10.91 26.99 18.00
N ASN A 121 -9.72 27.42 17.59
CA ASN A 121 -9.15 28.72 17.94
C ASN A 121 -9.10 29.61 16.68
N ILE A 122 -10.05 30.53 16.55
CA ILE A 122 -10.18 31.41 15.37
C ILE A 122 -9.28 32.64 15.57
N ALA A 123 -8.50 33.01 14.54
CA ALA A 123 -7.64 34.19 14.58
C ALA A 123 -8.47 35.49 14.68
N ALA A 124 -7.92 36.51 15.33
CA ALA A 124 -8.62 37.79 15.56
C ALA A 124 -9.00 38.54 14.27
N ASP A 125 -8.31 38.28 13.15
CA ASP A 125 -8.64 38.83 11.83
C ASP A 125 -9.58 37.95 11.00
N LYS A 126 -10.04 36.82 11.58
CA LYS A 126 -10.90 35.80 10.98
C LYS A 126 -10.37 35.14 9.69
N LYS A 127 -9.09 35.28 9.32
CA LYS A 127 -8.53 34.66 8.10
C LYS A 127 -8.05 33.23 8.28
N THR A 128 -7.76 32.81 9.52
CA THR A 128 -7.37 31.44 9.84
C THR A 128 -8.06 30.94 11.11
N ALA A 129 -8.16 29.61 11.22
CA ALA A 129 -8.54 28.95 12.46
C ALA A 129 -7.59 27.78 12.72
N THR A 130 -7.01 27.73 13.92
CA THR A 130 -6.21 26.61 14.40
C THR A 130 -7.13 25.63 15.11
N VAL A 131 -7.29 24.44 14.55
CA VAL A 131 -8.24 23.42 15.04
C VAL A 131 -7.53 22.15 15.45
N GLY A 132 -8.04 21.49 16.49
CA GLY A 132 -7.61 20.15 16.87
C GLY A 132 -7.93 19.14 15.77
N ALA A 133 -6.96 18.29 15.44
CA ALA A 133 -7.07 17.34 14.33
C ALA A 133 -8.07 16.18 14.56
N GLY A 134 -8.63 16.08 15.76
CA GLY A 134 -9.73 15.21 16.15
C GLY A 134 -11.10 15.61 15.60
N ILE A 135 -11.30 16.89 15.27
CA ILE A 135 -12.64 17.46 15.11
C ILE A 135 -13.45 16.83 13.95
N ARG A 136 -14.74 16.63 14.21
CA ARG A 136 -15.75 16.19 13.23
C ARG A 136 -16.42 17.40 12.58
N PHE A 137 -16.90 17.26 11.34
CA PHE A 137 -17.42 18.38 10.57
C PHE A 137 -18.59 19.11 11.22
N GLY A 138 -19.51 18.42 11.87
CA GLY A 138 -20.60 19.05 12.60
C GLY A 138 -20.10 19.98 13.71
N ALA A 139 -19.25 19.46 14.60
CA ALA A 139 -18.61 20.23 15.65
C ALA A 139 -17.84 21.46 15.09
N LEU A 140 -17.12 21.30 13.99
CA LEU A 140 -16.42 22.40 13.31
C LEU A 140 -17.40 23.46 12.79
N TYR A 141 -18.43 23.08 12.04
CA TYR A 141 -19.40 24.02 11.47
C TYR A 141 -20.24 24.72 12.54
N THR A 142 -20.54 24.04 13.65
CA THR A 142 -21.19 24.66 14.82
C THR A 142 -20.29 25.75 15.43
N ALA A 143 -19.00 25.46 15.67
CA ALA A 143 -18.05 26.41 16.26
C ALA A 143 -17.72 27.59 15.33
N LEU A 144 -17.57 27.37 14.03
CA LEU A 144 -17.35 28.43 13.04
C LEU A 144 -18.63 29.27 12.83
N GLY A 145 -19.80 28.63 12.79
CA GLY A 145 -21.10 29.28 12.58
C GLY A 145 -21.46 30.26 13.69
N GLN A 146 -21.11 29.98 14.95
CA GLN A 146 -21.21 30.92 16.07
C GLN A 146 -20.45 32.24 15.84
N GLN A 147 -19.46 32.26 14.93
CA GLN A 147 -18.66 33.43 14.57
C GLN A 147 -18.96 33.96 13.16
N GLY A 148 -19.98 33.44 12.47
CA GLY A 148 -20.33 33.82 11.09
C GLY A 148 -19.35 33.30 10.03
N LEU A 149 -18.57 32.25 10.35
CA LEU A 149 -17.58 31.64 9.46
C LEU A 149 -17.97 30.23 9.05
N ASP A 150 -17.33 29.72 8.00
CA ASP A 150 -17.39 28.31 7.61
C ASP A 150 -16.10 27.89 6.85
N TRP A 151 -15.98 26.60 6.52
CA TRP A 151 -14.82 26.01 5.85
C TRP A 151 -15.21 25.02 4.74
N THR A 152 -14.33 24.83 3.75
CA THR A 152 -14.52 23.99 2.55
C THR A 152 -14.38 22.48 2.84
N GLY A 153 -15.22 21.98 3.75
CA GLY A 153 -15.28 20.57 4.17
C GLY A 153 -16.48 19.81 3.59
N GLY A 154 -16.50 18.49 3.81
CA GLY A 154 -17.54 17.58 3.33
C GLY A 154 -18.91 17.79 3.99
N ILE A 155 -19.95 17.20 3.39
CA ILE A 155 -21.35 17.36 3.85
C ILE A 155 -21.67 16.54 5.10
N CYS A 156 -21.13 15.33 5.24
CA CYS A 156 -21.45 14.40 6.33
C CYS A 156 -20.90 14.91 7.69
N PRO A 157 -21.75 15.32 8.66
CA PRO A 157 -21.28 15.97 9.89
C PRO A 157 -20.40 15.09 10.78
N THR A 158 -20.53 13.77 10.69
CA THR A 158 -19.77 12.82 11.53
C THR A 158 -18.37 12.50 10.99
N VAL A 159 -18.02 12.93 9.77
CA VAL A 159 -16.67 12.72 9.20
C VAL A 159 -15.65 13.57 9.95
N GLY A 160 -14.49 12.98 10.26
CA GLY A 160 -13.39 13.62 10.97
C GLY A 160 -12.37 14.27 10.03
N ILE A 161 -11.95 15.51 10.33
CA ILE A 161 -11.22 16.37 9.39
C ILE A 161 -9.91 15.74 8.87
N SER A 162 -9.14 15.07 9.72
CA SER A 162 -7.84 14.51 9.34
C SER A 162 -7.95 13.31 8.39
N GLY A 163 -8.99 12.50 8.53
CA GLY A 163 -9.30 11.43 7.57
C GLY A 163 -9.69 12.00 6.21
N PHE A 164 -10.54 13.03 6.20
CA PHE A 164 -10.94 13.73 4.99
C PHE A 164 -9.77 14.41 4.26
N LEU A 165 -8.94 15.18 4.97
CA LEU A 165 -7.74 15.82 4.42
C LEU A 165 -6.70 14.81 3.92
N SER A 166 -6.61 13.63 4.55
CA SER A 166 -5.71 12.56 4.09
C SER A 166 -6.02 12.05 2.68
N ALA A 167 -7.26 12.25 2.20
CA ALA A 167 -7.76 11.88 0.88
C ALA A 167 -7.94 13.07 -0.10
N GLY A 168 -7.59 14.30 0.32
CA GLY A 168 -7.77 15.52 -0.47
C GLY A 168 -9.02 16.31 -0.07
N GLY A 169 -10.14 15.61 0.11
CA GLY A 169 -11.36 16.20 0.66
C GLY A 169 -12.18 16.99 -0.37
N PHE A 170 -12.93 16.26 -1.20
CA PHE A 170 -13.93 16.87 -2.09
C PHE A 170 -15.06 17.54 -1.28
N ASN A 171 -15.67 18.59 -1.83
CA ASN A 171 -16.69 19.38 -1.14
C ASN A 171 -17.61 20.12 -2.13
N MET A 172 -18.77 20.59 -1.66
CA MET A 172 -19.77 21.28 -2.50
C MET A 172 -19.42 22.75 -2.83
N GLN A 173 -18.17 23.15 -2.63
CA GLN A 173 -17.63 24.45 -3.06
C GLN A 173 -16.38 24.27 -3.94
N MET A 174 -15.94 23.03 -4.20
CA MET A 174 -14.58 22.75 -4.67
C MET A 174 -14.31 23.26 -6.09
N ARG A 175 -15.35 23.37 -6.93
CA ARG A 175 -15.18 23.86 -8.30
C ARG A 175 -14.68 25.30 -8.35
N GLN A 176 -15.04 26.14 -7.36
CA GLN A 176 -14.57 27.52 -7.22
C GLN A 176 -13.44 27.69 -6.18
N ASN A 177 -13.50 26.97 -5.05
CA ASN A 177 -12.64 27.22 -3.88
C ASN A 177 -11.57 26.13 -3.64
N GLY A 178 -11.51 25.10 -4.48
CA GLY A 178 -10.57 23.98 -4.33
C GLY A 178 -11.01 22.92 -3.30
N LEU A 179 -10.20 21.88 -3.19
CA LEU A 179 -10.39 20.80 -2.23
C LEU A 179 -10.11 21.29 -0.80
N GLY A 180 -10.51 20.52 0.21
CA GLY A 180 -10.19 20.82 1.61
C GLY A 180 -8.70 21.05 1.82
N VAL A 181 -7.84 20.24 1.18
CA VAL A 181 -6.37 20.37 1.25
C VAL A 181 -5.79 21.66 0.65
N ASP A 182 -6.53 22.37 -0.20
CA ASP A 182 -6.09 23.66 -0.76
C ASP A 182 -6.31 24.81 0.25
N ASN A 183 -7.16 24.55 1.25
CA ASN A 183 -7.64 25.52 2.24
C ASN A 183 -7.02 25.26 3.64
N VAL A 184 -5.76 24.81 3.63
CA VAL A 184 -4.90 24.54 4.78
C VAL A 184 -3.59 25.31 4.60
N GLU A 185 -3.09 25.92 5.67
CA GLU A 185 -1.81 26.64 5.70
C GLU A 185 -0.69 25.86 6.39
N SER A 186 -1.01 25.15 7.47
CA SER A 186 -0.06 24.31 8.19
C SER A 186 -0.73 23.20 9.00
N ALA A 187 0.08 22.28 9.53
CA ALA A 187 -0.32 21.23 10.46
C ALA A 187 0.78 20.97 11.50
N LYS A 188 0.42 20.51 12.70
CA LYS A 188 1.37 19.86 13.63
C LYS A 188 1.21 18.36 13.52
N VAL A 189 2.32 17.65 13.33
CA VAL A 189 2.36 16.20 13.09
C VAL A 189 3.29 15.54 14.10
N VAL A 190 2.83 14.45 14.72
CA VAL A 190 3.67 13.57 15.54
C VAL A 190 4.20 12.43 14.68
N THR A 191 5.52 12.37 14.50
CA THR A 191 6.20 11.42 13.59
C THR A 191 6.52 10.09 14.29
N SER A 192 7.02 9.10 13.53
CA SER A 192 7.22 7.72 14.03
C SER A 192 8.30 7.58 15.12
N ASP A 193 9.23 8.53 15.19
CA ASP A 193 10.20 8.67 16.28
C ASP A 193 9.57 9.19 17.57
N GLY A 194 8.51 10.01 17.47
CA GLY A 194 7.82 10.71 18.55
C GLY A 194 7.98 12.23 18.50
N CYS A 195 8.73 12.77 17.53
CA CYS A 195 8.91 14.22 17.37
C CYS A 195 7.59 14.90 16.98
N VAL A 196 7.39 16.14 17.44
CA VAL A 196 6.34 17.03 16.93
C VAL A 196 6.98 17.99 15.94
N VAL A 197 6.49 18.01 14.69
CA VAL A 197 7.00 18.89 13.63
C VAL A 197 5.88 19.75 13.04
N THR A 198 6.21 20.96 12.57
CA THR A 198 5.27 21.76 11.77
C THR A 198 5.44 21.40 10.31
N ALA A 199 4.33 21.09 9.64
CA ALA A 199 4.26 20.91 8.20
C ALA A 199 3.52 22.11 7.60
N SER A 200 4.20 22.94 6.81
CA SER A 200 3.66 24.10 6.08
C SER A 200 4.31 24.20 4.70
N ARG A 201 4.18 25.32 3.99
CA ARG A 201 4.91 25.55 2.72
C ARG A 201 6.39 25.89 2.93
N ASP A 202 6.74 26.37 4.13
CA ASP A 202 8.08 26.88 4.48
C ASP A 202 8.84 25.93 5.43
N GLU A 203 8.14 25.07 6.17
CA GLU A 203 8.71 24.10 7.11
C GLU A 203 8.17 22.69 6.78
N ASN A 204 9.05 21.69 6.65
CA ASN A 204 8.67 20.30 6.28
C ASN A 204 7.70 20.22 5.07
N ALA A 205 7.95 21.02 4.03
CA ALA A 205 7.06 21.15 2.87
C ALA A 205 6.77 19.85 2.11
N ASP A 206 7.68 18.87 2.21
CA ASP A 206 7.51 17.52 1.68
C ASP A 206 6.52 16.70 2.52
N LEU A 207 6.55 16.79 3.85
CA LEU A 207 5.50 16.26 4.72
C LEU A 207 4.16 16.96 4.46
N PHE A 208 4.17 18.29 4.31
CA PHE A 208 2.97 19.09 4.08
C PHE A 208 2.30 18.77 2.74
N PHE A 209 3.07 18.42 1.71
CA PHE A 209 2.57 17.82 0.48
C PHE A 209 1.91 16.46 0.75
N ALA A 210 2.61 15.55 1.45
CA ALA A 210 2.17 14.16 1.63
C ALA A 210 0.94 13.97 2.52
N ILE A 211 0.81 14.73 3.62
CA ILE A 211 -0.36 14.63 4.51
C ILE A 211 -1.65 15.13 3.85
N ARG A 212 -1.53 15.94 2.80
CA ARG A 212 -2.62 16.53 2.04
C ARG A 212 -2.95 15.68 0.81
N GLY A 213 -3.78 14.66 0.99
CA GLY A 213 -4.25 13.77 -0.08
C GLY A 213 -3.35 12.56 -0.42
N GLY A 214 -2.16 12.46 0.19
CA GLY A 214 -1.24 11.33 0.02
C GLY A 214 -1.40 10.22 1.06
N GLY A 215 -2.56 10.11 1.73
CA GLY A 215 -2.81 9.14 2.79
C GLY A 215 -2.13 9.51 4.11
N GLY A 216 -2.35 10.74 4.59
CA GLY A 216 -1.61 11.40 5.68
C GLY A 216 -1.36 10.61 6.97
N GLY A 217 -2.25 9.70 7.37
CA GLY A 217 -2.01 8.76 8.48
C GLY A 217 -0.87 7.75 8.25
N SER A 218 -0.19 7.82 7.11
CA SER A 218 1.00 7.02 6.77
C SER A 218 2.33 7.68 7.19
N TYR A 219 2.37 8.97 7.54
CA TYR A 219 3.65 9.70 7.81
C TYR A 219 3.78 10.12 9.27
N GLY A 220 2.67 10.15 10.00
CA GLY A 220 2.57 10.57 11.39
C GLY A 220 1.11 10.70 11.80
N ILE A 221 0.87 11.11 13.04
CA ILE A 221 -0.45 11.47 13.55
C ILE A 221 -0.55 12.99 13.53
N VAL A 222 -1.41 13.54 12.67
CA VAL A 222 -1.71 14.98 12.70
C VAL A 222 -2.52 15.29 13.96
N ILE A 223 -2.09 16.28 14.73
CA ILE A 223 -2.70 16.68 16.02
C ILE A 223 -3.35 18.07 15.98
N GLU A 224 -2.96 18.91 15.03
CA GLU A 224 -3.51 20.26 14.83
C GLU A 224 -3.46 20.62 13.34
N TRP A 225 -4.46 21.36 12.85
CA TRP A 225 -4.46 21.98 11.52
C TRP A 225 -4.65 23.49 11.65
N THR A 226 -3.92 24.28 10.87
CA THR A 226 -4.22 25.69 10.62
C THR A 226 -4.97 25.79 9.29
N LEU A 227 -6.27 26.05 9.38
CA LEU A 227 -7.19 26.15 8.25
C LEU A 227 -7.28 27.60 7.76
N ARG A 228 -7.38 27.80 6.44
CA ARG A 228 -7.77 29.09 5.85
C ARG A 228 -9.27 29.25 5.95
N MET A 229 -9.72 30.36 6.54
CA MET A 229 -11.13 30.71 6.71
C MET A 229 -11.62 31.61 5.57
N TYR A 230 -12.94 31.57 5.33
CA TYR A 230 -13.63 32.52 4.47
C TYR A 230 -14.92 32.97 5.14
N GLU A 231 -15.33 34.20 4.86
CA GLU A 231 -16.73 34.61 5.04
C GLU A 231 -17.54 34.02 3.88
N PHE A 232 -18.39 33.02 4.16
CA PHE A 232 -19.16 32.33 3.13
C PHE A 232 -20.33 33.22 2.67
N PRO A 233 -20.42 33.60 1.38
CA PRO A 233 -21.49 34.45 0.89
C PRO A 233 -22.82 33.69 0.85
N ARG A 234 -23.93 34.42 1.06
CA ARG A 234 -25.27 33.86 0.86
C ARG A 234 -25.37 33.34 -0.58
N SER A 235 -25.78 32.08 -0.70
CA SER A 235 -25.65 31.27 -1.92
C SER A 235 -27.02 30.93 -2.52
N ALA A 236 -27.04 30.32 -3.69
CA ALA A 236 -28.25 29.73 -4.26
C ALA A 236 -28.11 28.21 -4.33
N MET A 237 -29.21 27.49 -4.10
CA MET A 237 -29.27 26.04 -3.98
C MET A 237 -30.33 25.47 -4.92
N VAL A 238 -30.07 24.28 -5.48
CA VAL A 238 -31.01 23.55 -6.33
C VAL A 238 -31.14 22.10 -5.88
N TYR A 239 -32.38 21.60 -5.85
CA TYR A 239 -32.71 20.19 -5.75
C TYR A 239 -33.79 19.88 -6.80
N LEU A 240 -33.51 18.93 -7.70
CA LEU A 240 -34.45 18.44 -8.72
C LEU A 240 -34.68 16.96 -8.49
N GLN A 241 -35.92 16.48 -8.51
CA GLN A 241 -36.25 15.07 -8.33
C GLN A 241 -37.18 14.55 -9.44
N TRP A 242 -36.85 13.39 -9.99
CA TRP A 242 -37.67 12.61 -10.93
C TRP A 242 -38.02 11.26 -10.30
N ASN A 243 -39.27 10.82 -10.49
CA ASN A 243 -39.72 9.49 -10.08
C ASN A 243 -39.67 8.51 -11.26
N GLY A 244 -39.40 7.23 -10.96
CA GLY A 244 -39.22 6.17 -11.96
C GLY A 244 -37.78 6.05 -12.47
N SER A 245 -37.56 5.11 -13.39
CA SER A 245 -36.26 4.82 -14.02
C SER A 245 -36.17 5.27 -15.48
N ASP A 246 -37.30 5.44 -16.18
CA ASP A 246 -37.38 5.72 -17.63
C ASP A 246 -36.46 6.85 -18.13
N THR A 247 -36.32 7.92 -17.32
CA THR A 247 -35.53 9.12 -17.66
C THR A 247 -34.13 9.13 -17.04
N ARG A 248 -33.78 8.14 -16.20
CA ARG A 248 -32.55 8.11 -15.39
C ARG A 248 -31.28 8.22 -16.23
N PHE A 249 -31.23 7.57 -17.39
CA PHE A 249 -30.11 7.71 -18.32
C PHE A 249 -30.02 9.12 -18.92
N ASP A 250 -31.11 9.67 -19.45
CA ASP A 250 -31.07 10.96 -20.15
C ASP A 250 -30.70 12.08 -19.17
N ILE A 251 -31.22 12.04 -17.92
CA ILE A 251 -30.82 12.94 -16.84
C ILE A 251 -29.32 12.80 -16.54
N ALA A 252 -28.81 11.58 -16.37
CA ALA A 252 -27.40 11.34 -16.05
C ALA A 252 -26.46 11.78 -17.19
N LYS A 253 -26.83 11.53 -18.45
CA LYS A 253 -26.11 12.02 -19.62
C LYS A 253 -26.09 13.53 -19.69
N THR A 254 -27.25 14.18 -19.61
CA THR A 254 -27.36 15.65 -19.64
C THR A 254 -26.60 16.28 -18.47
N PHE A 255 -26.63 15.68 -17.29
CA PHE A 255 -25.82 16.12 -16.15
C PHE A 255 -24.30 15.96 -16.41
N HIS A 256 -23.85 14.78 -16.86
CA HIS A 256 -22.45 14.50 -17.17
C HIS A 256 -21.91 15.43 -18.26
N GLU A 257 -22.72 15.74 -19.27
CA GLU A 257 -22.38 16.73 -20.29
C GLU A 257 -22.33 18.16 -19.74
N TRP A 258 -23.32 18.61 -18.98
CA TRP A 258 -23.45 20.02 -18.58
C TRP A 258 -22.62 20.38 -17.35
N ALA A 259 -22.74 19.64 -16.25
CA ALA A 259 -22.35 20.13 -14.93
C ALA A 259 -20.83 20.40 -14.76
N PRO A 260 -19.90 19.57 -15.26
CA PRO A 260 -18.46 19.87 -15.21
C PRO A 260 -18.04 21.09 -16.04
N ARG A 261 -18.90 21.51 -16.99
CA ARG A 261 -18.71 22.67 -17.89
C ARG A 261 -19.51 23.91 -17.46
N ALA A 262 -20.39 23.80 -16.46
CA ALA A 262 -21.10 24.94 -15.87
C ALA A 262 -20.13 25.89 -15.14
N ASP A 263 -20.59 27.11 -14.83
CA ASP A 263 -19.85 28.10 -14.04
C ASP A 263 -19.23 27.46 -12.78
N ALA A 264 -17.95 27.76 -12.50
CA ALA A 264 -17.21 27.17 -11.39
C ALA A 264 -17.88 27.38 -10.01
N ALA A 265 -18.69 28.44 -9.86
CA ALA A 265 -19.46 28.71 -8.65
C ALA A 265 -20.50 27.63 -8.32
N LEU A 266 -20.99 26.88 -9.31
CA LEU A 266 -21.90 25.76 -9.10
C LEU A 266 -21.11 24.45 -8.93
N SER A 267 -21.08 23.88 -7.73
CA SER A 267 -20.72 22.47 -7.55
C SER A 267 -22.00 21.64 -7.37
N SER A 268 -22.10 20.52 -8.07
CA SER A 268 -23.32 19.71 -8.10
C SER A 268 -23.04 18.22 -8.29
N GLN A 269 -24.05 17.41 -8.03
CA GLN A 269 -24.05 15.96 -8.23
C GLN A 269 -25.42 15.47 -8.69
N VAL A 270 -25.44 14.30 -9.34
CA VAL A 270 -26.66 13.52 -9.59
C VAL A 270 -26.60 12.19 -8.85
N ASN A 271 -27.69 11.86 -8.16
CA ASN A 271 -27.87 10.63 -7.39
C ASN A 271 -28.91 9.76 -8.13
N LEU A 272 -28.46 8.63 -8.67
CA LEU A 272 -29.24 7.70 -9.47
C LEU A 272 -29.68 6.53 -8.58
N TYR A 273 -30.97 6.37 -8.35
CA TYR A 273 -31.55 5.25 -7.61
C TYR A 273 -32.30 4.31 -8.56
N LYS A 274 -32.73 3.15 -8.04
CA LYS A 274 -33.56 2.20 -8.79
C LYS A 274 -34.92 2.79 -9.22
N ASN A 275 -35.53 3.62 -8.39
CA ASN A 275 -36.89 4.15 -8.58
C ASN A 275 -37.02 5.69 -8.58
N ARG A 276 -35.91 6.43 -8.46
CA ARG A 276 -35.88 7.89 -8.58
C ARG A 276 -34.52 8.40 -9.06
N THR A 277 -34.46 9.66 -9.46
CA THR A 277 -33.21 10.38 -9.74
C THR A 277 -33.28 11.74 -9.07
N ASP A 278 -32.23 12.11 -8.33
CA ASP A 278 -32.11 13.41 -7.65
C ASP A 278 -30.89 14.17 -8.22
N VAL A 279 -31.00 15.48 -8.46
CA VAL A 279 -29.86 16.38 -8.76
C VAL A 279 -29.79 17.44 -7.67
N ILE A 280 -28.64 17.59 -7.01
CA ILE A 280 -28.40 18.65 -6.01
C ILE A 280 -27.21 19.52 -6.39
N GLY A 281 -27.29 20.82 -6.13
CA GLY A 281 -26.20 21.76 -6.40
C GLY A 281 -26.16 22.97 -5.46
N TRP A 282 -24.94 23.38 -5.13
CA TRP A 282 -24.61 24.59 -4.39
C TRP A 282 -23.96 25.59 -5.35
N CYS A 283 -24.60 26.74 -5.55
CA CYS A 283 -24.09 27.86 -6.33
C CYS A 283 -23.53 28.93 -5.39
N TYR A 284 -22.23 28.84 -5.13
CA TYR A 284 -21.50 29.63 -4.12
C TYR A 284 -21.56 31.12 -4.45
N GLY A 285 -22.18 31.90 -3.56
CA GLY A 285 -22.37 33.35 -3.73
C GLY A 285 -23.28 33.77 -4.89
N CYS A 286 -24.05 32.84 -5.48
CA CYS A 286 -24.94 33.13 -6.59
C CYS A 286 -26.26 33.77 -6.14
N THR A 287 -26.83 34.62 -6.99
CA THR A 287 -28.25 35.00 -6.93
C THR A 287 -29.15 33.84 -7.37
N LEU A 288 -30.44 33.92 -7.01
CA LEU A 288 -31.46 32.98 -7.50
C LEU A 288 -31.48 32.95 -9.03
N ASP A 289 -31.56 34.12 -9.66
CA ASP A 289 -31.64 34.31 -11.11
C ASP A 289 -30.44 33.70 -11.85
N LYS A 290 -29.22 33.80 -11.28
CA LYS A 290 -28.02 33.17 -11.87
C LYS A 290 -28.16 31.65 -11.88
N LEU A 291 -28.61 31.06 -10.78
CA LEU A 291 -28.78 29.61 -10.69
C LEU A 291 -29.95 29.13 -11.58
N GLN A 292 -31.10 29.82 -11.55
CA GLN A 292 -32.22 29.52 -12.44
C GLN A 292 -31.82 29.61 -13.91
N GLY A 293 -31.06 30.63 -14.31
CA GLY A 293 -30.53 30.76 -15.67
C GLY A 293 -29.67 29.56 -16.09
N MET A 294 -28.77 29.10 -15.21
CA MET A 294 -27.93 27.93 -15.49
C MET A 294 -28.72 26.61 -15.51
N VAL A 295 -29.69 26.42 -14.62
CA VAL A 295 -30.55 25.22 -14.58
C VAL A 295 -31.49 25.19 -15.79
N ASN A 296 -32.05 26.33 -16.21
CA ASN A 296 -32.83 26.45 -17.45
C ASN A 296 -31.97 26.11 -18.68
N ALA A 297 -30.73 26.59 -18.73
CA ALA A 297 -29.78 26.32 -19.83
C ALA A 297 -29.21 24.89 -19.81
N SER A 298 -29.38 24.13 -18.72
CA SER A 298 -28.83 22.76 -18.59
C SER A 298 -29.54 21.71 -19.46
N GLY A 299 -30.78 21.99 -19.90
CA GLY A 299 -31.66 21.01 -20.53
C GLY A 299 -32.35 20.04 -19.56
N LEU A 300 -31.90 19.92 -18.30
CA LEU A 300 -32.45 18.97 -17.32
C LEU A 300 -33.97 19.15 -17.13
N LEU A 301 -34.46 20.39 -17.02
CA LEU A 301 -35.88 20.69 -16.82
C LEU A 301 -36.78 20.31 -18.02
N ALA A 302 -36.22 20.03 -19.20
CA ALA A 302 -36.96 19.54 -20.36
C ALA A 302 -37.16 18.01 -20.35
N ILE A 303 -36.47 17.29 -19.46
CA ILE A 303 -36.55 15.83 -19.35
C ILE A 303 -37.69 15.46 -18.39
N GLY A 304 -38.74 14.83 -18.92
CA GLY A 304 -39.87 14.40 -18.10
C GLY A 304 -40.59 15.57 -17.40
N LYS A 305 -40.77 15.46 -16.07
CA LYS A 305 -41.37 16.50 -15.20
C LYS A 305 -40.76 16.42 -13.79
N PRO A 306 -39.63 17.10 -13.51
CA PRO A 306 -39.07 17.10 -12.16
C PRO A 306 -39.96 17.85 -11.16
N ALA A 307 -39.95 17.41 -9.91
CA ALA A 307 -40.17 18.31 -8.78
C ALA A 307 -38.91 19.17 -8.65
N ALA A 308 -39.04 20.49 -8.80
CA ALA A 308 -37.92 21.41 -8.93
C ALA A 308 -37.95 22.48 -7.82
N TYR A 309 -36.94 22.45 -6.96
CA TYR A 309 -36.77 23.39 -5.85
C TYR A 309 -35.50 24.19 -6.09
N ILE A 310 -35.62 25.50 -6.30
CA ILE A 310 -34.48 26.40 -6.53
C ILE A 310 -34.61 27.59 -5.58
N SER A 311 -33.72 27.66 -4.60
CA SER A 311 -33.69 28.69 -3.56
C SER A 311 -32.49 29.62 -3.76
N GLY A 312 -32.60 30.87 -3.30
CA GLY A 312 -31.53 31.86 -3.39
C GLY A 312 -31.46 32.72 -2.13
N GLY A 313 -30.29 33.29 -1.86
CA GLY A 313 -30.06 34.01 -0.61
C GLY A 313 -29.99 33.09 0.61
N CYS A 314 -29.63 31.82 0.41
CA CYS A 314 -29.44 30.84 1.47
C CYS A 314 -28.21 31.19 2.32
N ASN A 315 -28.33 31.25 3.65
CA ASN A 315 -27.15 31.29 4.52
C ASN A 315 -26.40 29.95 4.49
N THR A 316 -25.20 29.88 5.07
CA THR A 316 -24.33 28.71 4.95
C THR A 316 -24.92 27.46 5.62
N ILE A 317 -25.66 27.64 6.72
CA ILE A 317 -26.35 26.54 7.42
C ILE A 317 -27.49 26.00 6.54
N ASN A 318 -28.32 26.88 5.95
CA ASN A 318 -29.33 26.50 4.95
C ASN A 318 -28.72 25.66 3.83
N ALA A 319 -27.59 26.10 3.27
CA ALA A 319 -26.91 25.42 2.18
C ALA A 319 -26.33 24.05 2.58
N ARG A 320 -25.93 23.85 3.84
CA ARG A 320 -25.49 22.54 4.36
C ARG A 320 -26.64 21.57 4.69
N LEU A 321 -27.82 22.08 5.03
CA LEU A 321 -29.01 21.26 5.27
C LEU A 321 -29.82 20.97 4.00
N PHE A 322 -29.50 21.64 2.89
CA PHE A 322 -30.20 21.47 1.62
C PHE A 322 -30.03 20.03 1.08
N GLY A 323 -31.14 19.39 0.72
CA GLY A 323 -31.21 17.94 0.45
C GLY A 323 -31.06 17.05 1.69
N TYR A 324 -30.58 17.59 2.82
CA TYR A 324 -30.41 16.90 4.10
C TYR A 324 -31.65 17.07 5.00
N GLY A 325 -32.82 16.76 4.44
CA GLY A 325 -34.13 16.88 5.10
C GLY A 325 -34.90 18.17 4.83
N VAL A 326 -34.28 19.18 4.21
CA VAL A 326 -34.98 20.36 3.66
C VAL A 326 -34.59 20.59 2.19
N ASN A 327 -35.56 20.90 1.34
CA ASN A 327 -35.35 21.14 -0.10
C ASN A 327 -35.56 22.62 -0.49
N GLU A 328 -35.82 23.49 0.49
CA GLU A 328 -35.99 24.94 0.31
C GLU A 328 -35.21 25.66 1.41
N CYS A 329 -34.71 26.86 1.13
CA CYS A 329 -34.00 27.66 2.13
C CYS A 329 -34.99 28.41 3.02
N GLY A 330 -35.08 27.98 4.29
CA GLY A 330 -35.93 28.61 5.29
C GLY A 330 -35.34 29.90 5.85
N ALA A 331 -36.17 30.65 6.57
CA ALA A 331 -35.73 31.82 7.35
C ALA A 331 -34.61 31.41 8.33
N ASP A 332 -33.62 32.29 8.48
CA ASP A 332 -32.39 32.02 9.23
C ASP A 332 -32.68 31.59 10.69
N GLU A 333 -33.68 32.19 11.33
CA GLU A 333 -34.12 31.89 12.69
C GLU A 333 -34.78 30.51 12.82
N ALA A 334 -35.47 30.05 11.77
CA ALA A 334 -36.10 28.72 11.74
C ALA A 334 -35.06 27.63 11.47
N VAL A 335 -34.12 27.90 10.57
CA VAL A 335 -33.02 26.99 10.24
C VAL A 335 -32.05 26.84 11.42
N ALA A 336 -31.80 27.92 12.18
CA ALA A 336 -31.01 27.88 13.42
C ALA A 336 -31.61 26.96 14.51
N GLN A 337 -32.93 26.74 14.50
CA GLN A 337 -33.60 25.81 15.44
C GLN A 337 -33.50 24.34 15.00
N VAL A 338 -33.40 24.07 13.69
CA VAL A 338 -33.36 22.70 13.14
C VAL A 338 -31.92 22.20 12.98
N ALA A 339 -30.98 23.08 12.63
CA ALA A 339 -29.59 22.72 12.37
C ALA A 339 -28.88 21.92 13.47
N PRO A 340 -29.08 22.18 14.78
CA PRO A 340 -28.37 21.44 15.83
C PRO A 340 -28.61 19.93 15.78
N PHE A 341 -29.83 19.51 15.41
CA PHE A 341 -30.19 18.09 15.25
C PHE A 341 -29.44 17.37 14.12
N VAL A 342 -28.73 18.10 13.26
CA VAL A 342 -27.89 17.56 12.17
C VAL A 342 -26.41 17.84 12.41
N VAL A 343 -26.02 19.06 12.80
CA VAL A 343 -24.61 19.47 12.88
C VAL A 343 -24.03 19.58 14.29
N ASN A 344 -24.80 19.57 15.38
CA ASN A 344 -24.23 19.69 16.73
C ASN A 344 -23.68 18.34 17.25
N THR A 345 -22.73 17.75 16.52
CA THR A 345 -22.24 16.38 16.74
C THR A 345 -21.33 16.23 17.97
N ILE A 346 -21.56 15.18 18.76
CA ILE A 346 -20.65 14.66 19.78
C ILE A 346 -19.51 13.81 19.18
N GLN A 347 -18.60 13.31 20.01
CA GLN A 347 -17.40 12.58 19.60
C GLN A 347 -17.67 11.09 19.27
N GLN A 348 -18.72 10.47 19.82
CA GLN A 348 -19.29 9.19 19.36
C GLN A 348 -20.70 9.36 18.76
N PRO A 349 -20.84 9.99 17.58
CA PRO A 349 -22.12 10.42 17.03
C PRO A 349 -22.85 9.32 16.23
N PHE A 350 -22.74 8.05 16.63
CA PHE A 350 -23.27 6.91 15.87
C PHE A 350 -24.37 6.17 16.65
N VAL A 351 -25.34 5.59 15.93
CA VAL A 351 -26.37 4.71 16.52
C VAL A 351 -25.72 3.51 17.20
N GLN A 352 -26.18 3.13 18.39
CA GLN A 352 -25.74 1.94 19.13
C GLN A 352 -25.93 0.65 18.31
N ILE A 353 -24.93 -0.23 18.28
CA ILE A 353 -25.08 -1.54 17.62
C ILE A 353 -26.00 -2.45 18.47
N PRO A 354 -27.09 -3.02 17.90
CA PRO A 354 -27.98 -3.91 18.64
C PRO A 354 -27.24 -5.09 19.29
N GLY A 355 -27.50 -5.32 20.58
CA GLY A 355 -26.89 -6.39 21.37
C GLY A 355 -25.55 -6.05 22.04
N TYR A 356 -24.96 -4.88 21.78
CA TYR A 356 -23.70 -4.44 22.39
C TYR A 356 -23.90 -3.19 23.25
N ALA A 357 -23.04 -2.98 24.26
CA ALA A 357 -23.07 -1.76 25.06
C ALA A 357 -22.46 -0.59 24.28
N ASN A 358 -23.15 0.55 24.24
CA ASN A 358 -22.64 1.76 23.59
C ASN A 358 -21.39 2.28 24.31
N PHE A 359 -20.35 2.65 23.57
CA PHE A 359 -19.22 3.38 24.14
C PHE A 359 -19.56 4.87 24.24
N THR A 360 -19.24 5.50 25.37
CA THR A 360 -19.28 6.96 25.54
C THR A 360 -18.09 7.41 26.38
N TYR A 361 -17.46 8.51 25.98
CA TYR A 361 -16.44 9.18 26.80
C TYR A 361 -16.45 10.67 26.49
N ASN A 362 -16.57 11.53 27.51
CA ASN A 362 -16.47 12.99 27.40
C ASN A 362 -17.28 13.60 26.22
N GLU A 363 -18.49 13.06 25.99
CA GLU A 363 -19.37 13.42 24.87
C GLU A 363 -19.85 14.87 25.04
N THR A 364 -19.35 15.76 24.20
CA THR A 364 -19.52 17.21 24.34
C THR A 364 -19.78 17.87 22.99
N THR A 365 -20.72 18.81 22.96
CA THR A 365 -21.07 19.61 21.78
C THR A 365 -20.32 20.95 21.78
N LYS A 366 -20.26 21.63 20.63
CA LYS A 366 -19.70 23.00 20.54
C LYS A 366 -20.77 24.09 20.79
N ALA A 367 -22.04 23.71 20.78
CA ALA A 367 -23.15 24.48 21.33
C ALA A 367 -23.83 23.64 22.45
N PRO A 368 -23.34 23.69 23.72
CA PRO A 368 -23.93 22.95 24.85
C PRO A 368 -25.33 23.44 25.27
N GLU A 369 -25.70 24.65 24.87
CA GLU A 369 -27.04 25.23 25.04
C GLU A 369 -28.06 24.72 24.00
N LEU A 370 -27.60 24.01 22.96
CA LEU A 370 -28.42 23.44 21.90
C LEU A 370 -28.41 21.90 21.98
N PRO A 371 -29.49 21.21 21.54
CA PRO A 371 -29.50 19.75 21.55
C PRO A 371 -28.40 19.17 20.65
N PRO A 372 -27.85 17.99 20.99
CA PRO A 372 -26.90 17.30 20.13
C PRO A 372 -27.57 16.82 18.83
N ALA A 373 -26.73 16.58 17.81
CA ALA A 373 -27.16 15.97 16.57
C ALA A 373 -27.72 14.56 16.82
N GLN A 374 -28.68 14.14 15.98
CA GLN A 374 -29.21 12.78 16.01
C GLN A 374 -28.10 11.77 15.68
N PRO A 375 -28.02 10.62 16.38
CA PRO A 375 -27.00 9.61 16.10
C PRO A 375 -27.06 9.10 14.65
N TRP A 376 -25.91 9.09 13.99
CA TRP A 376 -25.74 8.69 12.61
C TRP A 376 -25.88 7.18 12.43
N ALA A 377 -26.67 6.76 11.44
CA ALA A 377 -26.92 5.34 11.19
C ALA A 377 -25.62 4.60 10.82
N ARG A 378 -25.49 3.36 11.31
CA ARG A 378 -24.42 2.44 10.89
C ARG A 378 -24.99 1.42 9.90
N PHE A 379 -24.21 1.06 8.89
CA PHE A 379 -24.64 0.10 7.85
C PHE A 379 -23.47 -0.69 7.27
N ILE A 380 -23.77 -1.76 6.54
CA ILE A 380 -22.78 -2.62 5.87
C ILE A 380 -22.54 -2.01 4.48
N ARG A 381 -21.55 -1.12 4.35
CA ARG A 381 -21.27 -0.44 3.07
C ARG A 381 -20.47 -1.34 2.12
N LEU A 382 -20.93 -1.53 0.89
CA LEU A 382 -20.06 -1.91 -0.24
C LEU A 382 -20.10 -0.79 -1.28
N SER A 383 -18.93 -0.44 -1.83
CA SER A 383 -18.79 0.73 -2.71
C SER A 383 -17.63 0.57 -3.69
N LYS A 384 -17.75 1.14 -4.90
CA LYS A 384 -16.64 1.31 -5.85
C LYS A 384 -16.62 2.72 -6.42
N SER A 385 -15.41 3.25 -6.59
CA SER A 385 -15.11 4.64 -6.91
C SER A 385 -14.33 4.74 -8.23
N PHE A 386 -14.75 5.64 -9.12
CA PHE A 386 -14.18 5.82 -10.46
C PHE A 386 -14.05 7.32 -10.78
N MET A 387 -12.86 7.79 -11.15
CA MET A 387 -12.62 9.15 -11.63
C MET A 387 -12.57 9.14 -13.16
N VAL A 388 -13.61 9.65 -13.83
CA VAL A 388 -13.62 9.78 -15.30
C VAL A 388 -12.64 10.88 -15.70
N GLN A 389 -11.73 10.60 -16.64
CA GLN A 389 -10.75 11.56 -17.13
C GLN A 389 -11.22 12.27 -18.41
N LYS A 390 -10.74 13.50 -18.64
CA LYS A 390 -11.15 14.39 -19.75
C LYS A 390 -10.78 13.87 -21.15
N ASP A 391 -9.73 13.05 -21.24
CA ASP A 391 -9.30 12.33 -22.44
C ASP A 391 -10.05 11.00 -22.65
N LYS A 392 -10.81 10.54 -21.64
CA LYS A 392 -11.46 9.23 -21.59
C LYS A 392 -12.90 9.31 -21.06
N LEU A 393 -13.68 10.20 -21.67
CA LEU A 393 -15.11 10.40 -21.38
C LEU A 393 -15.94 9.15 -21.70
N LEU A 394 -17.07 8.99 -21.03
CA LEU A 394 -17.98 7.86 -21.25
C LEU A 394 -18.74 8.00 -22.58
N THR A 395 -19.01 6.88 -23.24
CA THR A 395 -19.99 6.82 -24.34
C THR A 395 -21.41 6.67 -23.81
N ASP A 396 -22.41 7.00 -24.62
CA ASP A 396 -23.82 6.71 -24.34
C ASP A 396 -24.06 5.24 -23.96
N GLU A 397 -23.39 4.31 -24.65
CA GLU A 397 -23.49 2.88 -24.37
C GLU A 397 -22.91 2.53 -22.99
N THR A 398 -21.72 3.02 -22.66
CA THR A 398 -21.10 2.80 -21.35
C THR A 398 -21.95 3.42 -20.24
N MET A 399 -22.49 4.62 -20.45
CA MET A 399 -23.41 5.25 -19.50
C MET A 399 -24.69 4.44 -19.32
N ARG A 400 -25.37 3.99 -20.40
CA ARG A 400 -26.58 3.14 -20.31
C ARG A 400 -26.29 1.85 -19.52
N ASN A 401 -25.25 1.13 -19.89
CA ASN A 401 -24.90 -0.17 -19.30
C ASN A 401 -24.39 -0.06 -17.86
N ALA A 402 -23.70 1.02 -17.50
CA ALA A 402 -23.28 1.27 -16.12
C ALA A 402 -24.49 1.65 -15.24
N ILE A 403 -25.43 2.44 -15.77
CA ILE A 403 -26.62 2.90 -15.04
C ILE A 403 -27.68 1.80 -14.90
N SER A 404 -27.89 0.94 -15.90
CA SER A 404 -28.91 -0.12 -15.85
C SER A 404 -28.59 -1.21 -14.83
N ARG A 405 -27.32 -1.40 -14.46
CA ARG A 405 -26.88 -2.40 -13.46
C ARG A 405 -27.52 -2.21 -12.08
N ILE A 406 -28.00 -1.01 -11.74
CA ILE A 406 -28.74 -0.78 -10.48
C ILE A 406 -30.09 -1.50 -10.44
N ASP A 407 -30.67 -1.84 -11.60
CA ASP A 407 -31.94 -2.56 -11.69
C ASP A 407 -31.76 -4.07 -11.45
N GLU A 408 -30.51 -4.57 -11.48
CA GLU A 408 -30.12 -5.94 -11.10
C GLU A 408 -30.16 -6.15 -9.57
N LEU A 409 -30.12 -5.06 -8.79
CA LEU A 409 -30.16 -5.08 -7.33
C LEU A 409 -31.60 -5.20 -6.82
N ASP A 410 -31.82 -5.94 -5.74
CA ASP A 410 -33.07 -5.91 -5.01
C ASP A 410 -33.24 -4.61 -4.18
N ASP A 411 -34.43 -4.41 -3.63
CA ASP A 411 -34.78 -3.17 -2.93
C ASP A 411 -34.15 -3.08 -1.53
N ALA A 412 -33.70 -4.20 -0.94
CA ALA A 412 -33.04 -4.23 0.36
C ALA A 412 -31.55 -3.84 0.26
N ALA A 413 -30.93 -3.98 -0.92
CA ALA A 413 -29.62 -3.41 -1.23
C ALA A 413 -29.58 -1.87 -1.09
N GLN A 414 -30.73 -1.20 -1.20
CA GLN A 414 -30.87 0.27 -1.19
C GLN A 414 -29.87 1.00 -2.11
N GLY A 415 -29.50 0.38 -3.23
CA GLY A 415 -28.38 0.82 -4.06
C GLY A 415 -28.57 2.20 -4.68
N TRP A 416 -27.47 2.94 -4.82
CA TRP A 416 -27.43 4.19 -5.58
C TRP A 416 -26.09 4.41 -6.29
N ILE A 417 -26.11 5.32 -7.25
CA ILE A 417 -24.93 5.81 -7.96
C ILE A 417 -24.84 7.33 -7.73
N GLU A 418 -23.68 7.83 -7.34
CA GLU A 418 -23.46 9.22 -6.96
C GLU A 418 -22.39 9.83 -7.88
N TRP A 419 -22.78 10.78 -8.75
CA TRP A 419 -21.93 11.35 -9.78
C TRP A 419 -21.69 12.84 -9.52
N HIS A 420 -20.52 13.21 -9.02
CA HIS A 420 -20.16 14.61 -8.77
C HIS A 420 -19.53 15.24 -10.02
N ALA A 421 -19.94 16.48 -10.31
CA ALA A 421 -19.27 17.31 -11.31
C ALA A 421 -17.86 17.70 -10.83
N TRP A 422 -16.83 17.32 -11.59
CA TRP A 422 -15.45 17.71 -11.29
C TRP A 422 -15.07 18.98 -12.06
N ASN A 423 -13.83 19.09 -12.53
CA ASN A 423 -13.26 20.29 -13.14
C ASN A 423 -13.15 21.46 -12.13
N ILE A 424 -12.18 21.33 -11.22
CA ILE A 424 -11.80 22.32 -10.21
C ILE A 424 -11.03 23.47 -10.86
N SER A 425 -11.45 24.73 -10.66
CA SER A 425 -10.76 25.90 -11.25
C SER A 425 -9.51 26.35 -10.47
N VAL A 426 -9.27 25.78 -9.29
CA VAL A 426 -8.16 26.14 -8.39
C VAL A 426 -7.00 25.17 -8.55
N ALA A 427 -5.86 25.67 -9.03
CA ALA A 427 -4.59 24.96 -8.98
C ALA A 427 -4.18 24.72 -7.52
N GLY A 428 -3.61 23.55 -7.21
CA GLY A 428 -3.26 23.16 -5.85
C GLY A 428 -1.98 22.34 -5.77
N ASP A 429 -1.29 22.47 -4.65
CA ASP A 429 0.05 21.94 -4.36
C ASP A 429 0.05 20.68 -3.48
N ALA A 430 -1.12 20.02 -3.38
CA ALA A 430 -1.35 18.83 -2.56
C ALA A 430 -0.99 17.52 -3.30
N ALA A 431 -0.81 16.42 -2.56
CA ALA A 431 -0.51 15.10 -3.12
C ALA A 431 -1.71 14.38 -3.77
N PHE A 432 -2.93 14.89 -3.63
CA PHE A 432 -4.10 14.35 -4.32
C PHE A 432 -3.96 14.49 -5.86
N ALA A 433 -3.93 13.36 -6.57
CA ALA A 433 -3.51 13.32 -7.97
C ALA A 433 -4.61 13.70 -8.98
N TRP A 434 -5.87 13.32 -8.74
CA TRP A 434 -6.94 13.36 -9.73
C TRP A 434 -7.61 14.75 -9.84
N ARG A 435 -6.79 15.78 -10.12
CA ARG A 435 -7.19 17.19 -10.21
C ARG A 435 -7.58 17.59 -11.63
N GLU A 436 -6.60 18.04 -12.41
CA GLU A 436 -6.82 18.73 -13.69
C GLU A 436 -7.35 17.80 -14.78
N GLN A 437 -6.93 16.54 -14.78
CA GLN A 437 -7.33 15.52 -15.75
C GLN A 437 -8.74 14.99 -15.50
N ALA A 438 -9.26 15.09 -14.28
CA ALA A 438 -10.56 14.53 -13.92
C ALA A 438 -11.74 15.41 -14.36
N TYR A 439 -12.80 14.76 -14.86
CA TYR A 439 -13.99 15.36 -15.45
C TYR A 439 -15.24 15.16 -14.57
N SER A 440 -15.44 13.95 -14.06
CA SER A 440 -16.46 13.64 -13.05
C SER A 440 -15.96 12.53 -12.13
N HIS A 441 -16.38 12.58 -10.86
CA HIS A 441 -16.23 11.44 -9.94
C HIS A 441 -17.54 10.65 -9.91
N MET A 442 -17.45 9.32 -9.93
CA MET A 442 -18.58 8.40 -9.86
C MET A 442 -18.35 7.41 -8.73
N GLU A 443 -19.30 7.30 -7.81
CA GLU A 443 -19.37 6.24 -6.82
C GLU A 443 -20.60 5.37 -7.05
N PHE A 444 -20.46 4.06 -6.87
CA PHE A 444 -21.57 3.11 -6.81
C PHE A 444 -21.60 2.54 -5.38
N ILE A 445 -22.76 2.54 -4.72
CA ILE A 445 -22.87 2.21 -3.29
C ILE A 445 -24.11 1.33 -3.07
N VAL A 446 -24.00 0.34 -2.17
CA VAL A 446 -25.16 -0.40 -1.63
C VAL A 446 -25.07 -0.50 -0.11
N SER A 447 -26.24 -0.50 0.54
CA SER A 447 -26.40 -1.01 1.90
C SER A 447 -26.51 -2.53 1.83
N SER A 448 -25.39 -3.20 2.04
CA SER A 448 -25.27 -4.66 1.98
C SER A 448 -25.90 -5.34 3.20
N SER A 449 -26.06 -6.66 3.13
CA SER A 449 -26.74 -7.45 4.15
C SER A 449 -25.77 -8.12 5.14
N ALA A 450 -26.30 -8.47 6.32
CA ALA A 450 -25.65 -9.38 7.27
C ALA A 450 -25.87 -10.86 6.90
N ASP A 451 -26.78 -11.17 5.96
CA ASP A 451 -26.85 -12.49 5.35
C ASP A 451 -25.67 -12.67 4.37
N GLU A 452 -24.84 -13.68 4.64
CA GLU A 452 -23.60 -13.94 3.89
C GLU A 452 -23.85 -14.23 2.39
N LYS A 453 -25.00 -14.81 2.02
CA LYS A 453 -25.32 -15.15 0.63
C LYS A 453 -25.75 -13.91 -0.15
N VAL A 454 -26.57 -13.06 0.48
CA VAL A 454 -26.97 -11.76 -0.07
C VAL A 454 -25.75 -10.86 -0.21
N HIS A 455 -24.92 -10.78 0.82
CA HIS A 455 -23.64 -10.05 0.80
C HIS A 455 -22.73 -10.54 -0.34
N ALA A 456 -22.52 -11.85 -0.46
CA ALA A 456 -21.71 -12.44 -1.55
C ALA A 456 -22.33 -12.23 -2.94
N GLY A 457 -23.65 -12.04 -3.03
CA GLY A 457 -24.34 -11.59 -4.25
C GLY A 457 -23.90 -10.19 -4.66
N TYR A 458 -23.98 -9.22 -3.74
CA TYR A 458 -23.56 -7.84 -4.02
C TYR A 458 -22.05 -7.70 -4.29
N VAL A 459 -21.20 -8.49 -3.63
CA VAL A 459 -19.75 -8.55 -3.94
C VAL A 459 -19.51 -9.02 -5.38
N LYS A 460 -20.25 -10.03 -5.87
CA LYS A 460 -20.18 -10.47 -7.27
C LYS A 460 -20.70 -9.42 -8.25
N TRP A 461 -21.75 -8.69 -7.89
CA TRP A 461 -22.25 -7.55 -8.68
C TRP A 461 -21.19 -6.45 -8.79
N PHE A 462 -20.55 -6.07 -7.69
CA PHE A 462 -19.45 -5.09 -7.70
C PHE A 462 -18.22 -5.55 -8.48
N LYS A 463 -17.90 -6.86 -8.50
CA LYS A 463 -16.88 -7.40 -9.41
C LYS A 463 -17.31 -7.28 -10.88
N SER A 464 -18.54 -7.65 -11.21
CA SER A 464 -19.09 -7.51 -12.58
C SER A 464 -19.10 -6.05 -13.07
N LEU A 465 -19.32 -5.09 -12.17
CA LEU A 465 -19.19 -3.66 -12.45
C LEU A 465 -17.73 -3.23 -12.67
N GLU A 466 -16.80 -3.64 -11.81
CA GLU A 466 -15.37 -3.33 -11.93
C GLU A 466 -14.77 -3.91 -13.22
N ASP A 467 -15.01 -5.20 -13.50
CA ASP A 467 -14.54 -5.90 -14.70
C ASP A 467 -15.05 -5.23 -16.00
N TYR A 468 -16.24 -4.62 -15.96
CA TYR A 468 -16.81 -3.90 -17.09
C TYR A 468 -16.31 -2.46 -17.21
N LEU A 469 -16.34 -1.70 -16.11
CA LEU A 469 -16.17 -0.24 -16.15
C LEU A 469 -14.70 0.17 -16.04
N ARG A 470 -13.86 -0.56 -15.28
CA ARG A 470 -12.44 -0.20 -15.08
C ARG A 470 -11.64 -0.12 -16.39
N PRO A 471 -11.77 -1.06 -17.35
CA PRO A 471 -11.08 -0.94 -18.64
C PRO A 471 -11.53 0.29 -19.44
N LEU A 472 -12.78 0.72 -19.27
CA LEU A 472 -13.39 1.84 -19.98
C LEU A 472 -13.01 3.19 -19.37
N VAL A 473 -12.95 3.34 -18.04
CA VAL A 473 -12.63 4.62 -17.37
C VAL A 473 -11.16 4.79 -16.97
N GLY A 474 -10.41 3.69 -16.80
CA GLY A 474 -9.02 3.72 -16.33
C GLY A 474 -8.87 3.62 -14.80
N MET A 475 -7.62 3.61 -14.34
CA MET A 475 -7.27 3.26 -12.94
C MET A 475 -7.71 4.29 -11.89
N ALA A 476 -7.98 5.53 -12.27
CA ALA A 476 -8.16 6.62 -11.33
C ALA A 476 -9.38 6.45 -10.40
N SER A 477 -9.17 6.55 -9.10
CA SER A 477 -10.18 6.36 -8.04
C SER A 477 -9.95 7.33 -6.87
N TYR A 478 -11.03 7.73 -6.18
CA TYR A 478 -10.93 8.63 -5.02
C TYR A 478 -10.48 7.87 -3.76
N SER A 479 -9.40 8.33 -3.11
CA SER A 479 -8.74 7.66 -1.99
C SER A 479 -9.45 7.75 -0.63
N GLY A 480 -10.52 8.53 -0.52
CA GLY A 480 -11.42 8.46 0.65
C GLY A 480 -12.34 7.23 0.60
N TYR A 481 -12.54 6.67 -0.59
CA TYR A 481 -13.40 5.53 -0.87
C TYR A 481 -12.54 4.34 -1.27
N MET A 482 -11.65 3.93 -0.35
CA MET A 482 -10.75 2.80 -0.57
C MET A 482 -11.52 1.48 -0.70
N ASP A 483 -10.98 0.63 -1.57
CA ASP A 483 -11.53 -0.65 -2.00
C ASP A 483 -10.34 -1.60 -2.18
N ASP A 484 -10.27 -2.68 -1.39
CA ASP A 484 -9.21 -3.69 -1.49
C ASP A 484 -9.48 -4.74 -2.60
N THR A 485 -10.57 -4.56 -3.35
CA THR A 485 -10.93 -5.35 -4.55
C THR A 485 -10.84 -4.56 -5.86
N ILE A 486 -10.13 -3.43 -5.87
CA ILE A 486 -9.84 -2.66 -7.10
C ILE A 486 -8.93 -3.48 -8.03
N SER A 487 -9.24 -3.52 -9.32
CA SER A 487 -8.55 -4.40 -10.29
C SER A 487 -7.28 -3.79 -10.89
N THR A 488 -7.00 -2.52 -10.61
CA THR A 488 -5.76 -1.81 -11.00
C THR A 488 -4.84 -1.62 -9.80
N PRO A 489 -3.51 -1.41 -9.99
CA PRO A 489 -2.57 -1.20 -8.89
C PRO A 489 -3.06 -0.11 -7.92
N PRO A 490 -3.34 -0.44 -6.63
CA PRO A 490 -4.18 0.43 -5.80
C PRO A 490 -3.50 1.75 -5.44
N LEU A 491 -2.18 1.74 -5.17
CA LEU A 491 -1.45 2.97 -4.85
C LEU A 491 -1.45 3.94 -6.03
N ASP A 492 -1.20 3.44 -7.24
CA ASP A 492 -1.24 4.26 -8.47
C ASP A 492 -2.68 4.71 -8.80
N SER A 493 -3.68 3.87 -8.50
CA SER A 493 -5.11 4.18 -8.65
C SER A 493 -5.58 5.31 -7.71
N TYR A 494 -4.95 5.49 -6.55
CA TYR A 494 -5.29 6.51 -5.55
C TYR A 494 -4.41 7.76 -5.59
N TYR A 495 -3.12 7.61 -5.91
CA TYR A 495 -2.11 8.67 -5.81
C TYR A 495 -1.40 8.97 -7.15
N GLY A 496 -1.74 8.28 -8.24
CA GLY A 496 -1.19 8.52 -9.58
C GLY A 496 0.34 8.57 -9.59
N GLY A 497 0.90 9.50 -10.38
CA GLY A 497 2.35 9.72 -10.45
C GLY A 497 3.03 10.13 -9.13
N ASN A 498 2.29 10.42 -8.05
CA ASN A 498 2.88 10.84 -6.77
C ASN A 498 3.42 9.67 -5.93
N VAL A 499 3.09 8.40 -6.23
CA VAL A 499 3.46 7.22 -5.41
C VAL A 499 4.96 7.17 -5.09
N ALA A 500 5.84 7.41 -6.07
CA ALA A 500 7.29 7.41 -5.87
C ALA A 500 7.76 8.52 -4.90
N LYS A 501 7.27 9.75 -5.07
CA LYS A 501 7.55 10.90 -4.19
C LYS A 501 7.04 10.66 -2.78
N LEU A 502 5.81 10.14 -2.65
CA LEU A 502 5.23 9.78 -1.36
C LEU A 502 6.03 8.68 -0.65
N SER A 503 6.59 7.72 -1.40
CA SER A 503 7.41 6.64 -0.84
C SER A 503 8.78 7.13 -0.34
N GLN A 504 9.36 8.15 -0.99
CA GLN A 504 10.55 8.86 -0.49
C GLN A 504 10.26 9.62 0.82
N ILE A 505 9.13 10.32 0.88
CA ILE A 505 8.70 11.08 2.08
C ILE A 505 8.37 10.11 3.23
N LYS A 506 7.77 8.96 2.92
CA LYS A 506 7.56 7.86 3.86
C LYS A 506 8.89 7.34 4.43
N SER A 507 9.93 7.14 3.61
CA SER A 507 11.27 6.77 4.11
C SER A 507 11.91 7.81 5.04
N LYS A 508 11.53 9.09 4.95
CA LYS A 508 12.04 10.16 5.82
C LYS A 508 11.35 10.19 7.19
N TYR A 509 10.00 10.12 7.22
CA TYR A 509 9.23 10.32 8.46
C TYR A 509 8.77 9.03 9.16
N ASP A 510 8.75 7.91 8.44
CA ASP A 510 8.53 6.56 8.99
C ASP A 510 9.23 5.46 8.13
N PRO A 511 10.59 5.41 8.17
CA PRO A 511 11.36 4.39 7.46
C PRO A 511 11.01 2.96 7.87
N GLN A 512 10.60 2.73 9.13
CA GLN A 512 10.30 1.38 9.63
C GLN A 512 8.87 0.92 9.26
N GLY A 513 8.04 1.81 8.69
CA GLY A 513 6.65 1.51 8.38
C GLY A 513 5.82 1.20 9.64
N PHE A 514 6.10 1.89 10.75
CA PHE A 514 5.35 1.81 11.99
C PHE A 514 3.87 2.14 11.78
N PHE A 515 3.58 3.26 11.12
CA PHE A 515 2.25 3.62 10.63
C PHE A 515 2.00 2.93 9.28
N ALA A 516 1.40 1.74 9.30
CA ALA A 516 1.10 1.00 8.08
C ALA A 516 -0.22 0.23 8.16
N ASN A 517 -1.01 0.35 7.11
CA ASN A 517 -2.19 -0.47 6.82
C ASN A 517 -1.96 -1.20 5.47
N PRO A 518 -2.86 -2.09 5.01
CA PRO A 518 -2.69 -2.80 3.74
C PRO A 518 -2.41 -1.87 2.55
N LEU A 519 -3.19 -0.81 2.38
CA LEU A 519 -3.14 0.14 1.27
C LEU A 519 -2.33 1.43 1.55
N SER A 520 -1.56 1.48 2.64
CA SER A 520 -0.71 2.63 2.95
C SER A 520 0.48 2.73 1.98
N ILE A 521 0.98 3.95 1.74
CA ILE A 521 2.30 4.14 1.11
C ILE A 521 3.38 3.41 1.93
N LYS A 522 4.35 2.81 1.23
CA LYS A 522 5.46 2.06 1.82
C LYS A 522 6.77 2.86 1.71
N ALA A 523 7.69 2.65 2.65
CA ALA A 523 9.03 3.22 2.56
C ALA A 523 9.83 2.52 1.45
N LEU A 524 10.67 3.26 0.74
CA LEU A 524 11.77 2.67 -0.02
C LEU A 524 12.73 1.98 0.96
N TYR A 525 13.23 0.79 0.58
CA TYR A 525 13.93 -0.18 1.43
C TYR A 525 14.78 0.42 2.56
N ALA A 526 14.28 0.32 3.79
CA ALA A 526 14.99 0.79 4.97
C ALA A 526 16.16 -0.13 5.31
N ASN A 527 17.38 0.39 5.13
CA ASN A 527 18.62 -0.27 5.54
C ASN A 527 19.53 0.70 6.33
N GLN A 528 18.91 1.54 7.17
CA GLN A 528 19.57 2.40 8.15
C GLN A 528 18.93 2.19 9.53
N THR A 529 19.73 1.74 10.48
CA THR A 529 19.44 1.89 11.91
C THR A 529 19.70 3.34 12.30
N VAL A 530 18.66 4.17 12.32
CA VAL A 530 18.74 5.53 12.88
C VAL A 530 18.91 5.41 14.40
N THR A 531 20.08 5.77 14.92
CA THR A 531 20.43 5.69 16.35
C THR A 531 20.40 7.08 17.00
N GLY A 532 19.38 7.34 17.81
CA GLY A 532 19.37 8.43 18.80
C GLY A 532 18.84 9.79 18.32
N ASP A 533 17.94 10.34 19.12
CA ASP A 533 17.71 11.76 19.40
C ASP A 533 17.58 12.74 18.22
N SER A 534 16.46 12.64 17.50
CA SER A 534 15.98 13.61 16.49
C SER A 534 15.18 14.79 17.06
N CYS A 535 14.82 14.79 18.36
CA CYS A 535 13.91 15.77 18.99
C CYS A 535 14.42 17.23 19.10
N LEU A 536 15.51 17.59 18.42
CA LEU A 536 16.15 18.91 18.52
C LEU A 536 15.97 19.73 17.24
N ASN A 537 14.83 20.43 17.12
CA ASN A 537 14.77 21.81 16.62
C ASN A 537 13.34 22.39 16.64
N THR A 538 12.95 23.01 17.76
CA THR A 538 11.81 23.96 17.78
C THR A 538 11.90 25.01 18.90
N MET A 539 13.10 25.33 19.39
CA MET A 539 13.27 26.38 20.40
C MET A 539 14.69 26.98 20.45
N ASN A 540 15.14 27.65 19.38
CA ASN A 540 16.12 28.74 19.43
C ASN A 540 16.14 29.58 18.14
N THR A 541 16.61 30.82 18.23
CA THR A 541 16.38 31.87 17.21
C THR A 541 17.63 32.29 16.43
N MET A 542 17.45 32.48 15.11
CA MET A 542 18.15 33.42 14.20
C MET A 542 19.69 33.31 14.05
N ASN A 543 20.17 33.76 12.87
CA ASN A 543 21.57 33.77 12.42
C ASN A 543 22.17 32.36 12.14
N THR A 544 23.00 32.14 11.11
CA THR A 544 23.65 33.07 10.15
C THR A 544 23.97 32.38 8.81
N THR A 545 23.93 33.17 7.72
CA THR A 545 24.68 33.10 6.44
C THR A 545 24.78 31.81 5.60
N LEU A 546 24.85 32.01 4.28
CA LEU A 546 25.21 31.03 3.25
C LEU A 546 26.74 30.83 3.09
N ASP A 547 27.07 29.69 2.44
CA ASP A 547 28.23 29.44 1.56
C ASP A 547 29.50 28.75 2.14
N ARG A 548 30.08 27.89 1.29
CA ARG A 548 31.39 27.19 1.30
C ARG A 548 31.58 25.98 2.24
N GLY A 549 32.22 24.89 1.78
CA GLY A 549 32.74 24.65 0.43
C GLY A 549 33.25 23.22 0.21
N ALA A 550 33.64 22.89 -1.03
CA ALA A 550 34.28 21.61 -1.36
C ALA A 550 35.78 21.63 -1.00
N PRO A 551 36.36 20.50 -0.55
CA PRO A 551 37.77 20.39 -0.19
C PRO A 551 38.70 20.50 -1.41
N ARG A 552 39.98 20.75 -1.14
CA ARG A 552 41.03 20.88 -2.18
C ARG A 552 41.68 19.52 -2.51
N PRO A 553 42.34 19.39 -3.68
CA PRO A 553 42.89 18.10 -4.13
C PRO A 553 43.92 17.48 -3.16
N ASP A 554 44.66 18.33 -2.46
CA ASP A 554 45.63 17.99 -1.41
C ASP A 554 44.99 17.40 -0.12
N GLU A 555 43.65 17.39 -0.02
CA GLU A 555 42.88 16.81 1.10
C GLU A 555 42.25 15.43 0.75
N LEU A 556 42.53 14.86 -0.43
CA LEU A 556 41.89 13.65 -0.97
C LEU A 556 42.77 12.39 -0.95
N SER A 557 43.73 12.28 -0.01
CA SER A 557 44.74 11.21 0.03
C SER A 557 44.39 9.98 0.89
N ASP A 558 43.16 9.84 1.41
CA ASP A 558 42.69 8.63 2.12
C ASP A 558 41.39 8.04 1.57
N ALA A 559 41.21 6.72 1.75
CA ALA A 559 40.06 5.96 1.26
C ALA A 559 38.71 6.40 1.86
N GLY A 560 38.73 6.94 3.08
CA GLY A 560 37.55 7.48 3.74
C GLY A 560 37.05 8.77 3.09
N SER A 561 37.91 9.54 2.41
CA SER A 561 37.50 10.76 1.68
C SER A 561 36.51 10.43 0.55
N LEU A 562 36.78 9.39 -0.25
CA LEU A 562 35.92 8.93 -1.34
C LEU A 562 34.56 8.41 -0.82
N LEU A 563 34.58 7.69 0.31
CA LEU A 563 33.37 7.20 0.96
C LEU A 563 32.53 8.32 1.60
N ARG A 564 33.08 9.51 1.86
CA ARG A 564 32.35 10.69 2.37
C ARG A 564 31.75 11.60 1.28
N GLN A 565 32.03 11.36 -0.01
CA GLN A 565 31.38 12.06 -1.14
C GLN A 565 29.84 11.87 -1.15
N PRO A 566 29.02 12.92 -1.39
CA PRO A 566 27.55 12.84 -1.31
C PRO A 566 26.88 12.14 -2.51
N GLN A 567 27.63 11.81 -3.56
CA GLN A 567 27.12 11.16 -4.77
C GLN A 567 26.89 9.65 -4.53
N THR A 568 25.70 9.13 -4.87
CA THR A 568 25.33 7.71 -4.70
C THR A 568 25.81 6.80 -5.83
N ILE A 569 26.29 7.35 -6.94
CA ILE A 569 26.80 6.63 -8.11
C ILE A 569 28.22 7.11 -8.42
N ILE A 570 29.11 6.17 -8.72
CA ILE A 570 30.48 6.40 -9.18
C ILE A 570 30.59 5.88 -10.61
N TRP A 571 31.28 6.60 -11.47
CA TRP A 571 31.46 6.20 -12.86
C TRP A 571 32.84 5.57 -13.05
N LEU A 572 32.87 4.39 -13.63
CA LEU A 572 34.09 3.69 -14.00
C LEU A 572 34.27 3.74 -15.51
N LYS A 573 35.51 3.92 -15.96
CA LYS A 573 35.86 4.13 -17.36
C LYS A 573 36.92 3.14 -17.82
N THR A 574 36.84 2.79 -19.10
CA THR A 574 37.87 2.10 -19.85
C THR A 574 38.16 2.90 -21.12
N SER A 575 39.19 2.50 -21.87
CA SER A 575 39.55 3.04 -23.20
C SER A 575 38.40 3.13 -24.21
N ASP A 576 37.35 2.32 -24.03
CA ASP A 576 36.27 2.11 -25.00
C ASP A 576 34.85 2.28 -24.44
N GLN A 577 34.64 2.23 -23.11
CA GLN A 577 33.32 2.30 -22.49
C GLN A 577 33.32 3.07 -21.16
N SER A 578 32.12 3.38 -20.64
CA SER A 578 31.92 3.98 -19.33
C SER A 578 30.66 3.40 -18.69
N PHE A 579 30.71 3.08 -17.40
CA PHE A 579 29.61 2.43 -16.70
C PHE A 579 29.43 2.97 -15.27
N ALA A 580 28.18 3.22 -14.91
CA ALA A 580 27.78 3.62 -13.57
C ALA A 580 27.77 2.41 -12.62
N ILE A 581 28.32 2.58 -11.42
CA ILE A 581 28.12 1.65 -10.30
C ILE A 581 27.54 2.38 -9.09
N HIS A 582 26.58 1.75 -8.42
CA HIS A 582 26.03 2.29 -7.18
C HIS A 582 27.08 2.17 -6.06
N LYS A 583 27.30 3.24 -5.31
CA LYS A 583 28.40 3.38 -4.33
C LYS A 583 28.40 2.28 -3.26
N SER A 584 27.22 1.77 -2.89
CA SER A 584 27.08 0.64 -1.94
C SER A 584 27.57 -0.72 -2.47
N LEU A 585 28.02 -0.81 -3.72
CA LEU A 585 28.66 -2.00 -4.31
C LEU A 585 30.18 -2.00 -4.13
N LEU A 586 30.76 -0.87 -3.70
CA LEU A 586 32.16 -0.75 -3.33
C LEU A 586 32.29 -1.01 -1.82
N VAL A 587 32.97 -2.11 -1.48
CA VAL A 587 33.28 -2.52 -0.10
C VAL A 587 34.79 -2.63 0.02
N GLU A 588 35.36 -2.26 1.17
CA GLU A 588 36.82 -2.12 1.37
C GLU A 588 37.61 -3.37 0.98
N SER A 589 37.07 -4.57 1.27
CA SER A 589 37.69 -5.86 0.94
C SER A 589 37.53 -6.30 -0.53
N SER A 590 37.02 -5.45 -1.42
CA SER A 590 36.85 -5.79 -2.83
C SER A 590 38.05 -5.36 -3.68
N LYS A 591 38.52 -6.26 -4.55
CA LYS A 591 39.58 -6.00 -5.55
C LYS A 591 39.31 -4.84 -6.53
N TYR A 592 38.08 -4.32 -6.56
CA TYR A 592 37.72 -3.12 -7.32
C TYR A 592 37.81 -1.85 -6.46
N PHE A 593 37.52 -1.93 -5.16
CA PHE A 593 37.80 -0.85 -4.22
C PHE A 593 39.30 -0.57 -4.15
N GLN A 594 40.14 -1.60 -4.06
CA GLN A 594 41.59 -1.39 -4.01
C GLN A 594 42.14 -0.77 -5.31
N ARG A 595 41.74 -1.28 -6.49
CA ARG A 595 42.05 -0.63 -7.79
C ARG A 595 41.50 0.80 -7.93
N CYS A 596 40.48 1.17 -7.16
CA CYS A 596 39.96 2.54 -7.06
C CYS A 596 40.74 3.41 -6.05
N LEU A 597 41.71 2.86 -5.33
CA LEU A 597 42.68 3.59 -4.49
C LEU A 597 44.06 3.65 -5.16
N ASP A 598 44.45 2.59 -5.87
CA ASP A 598 45.79 2.45 -6.46
C ASP A 598 45.97 3.24 -7.78
N GLY A 599 44.89 3.78 -8.37
CA GLY A 599 44.90 4.49 -9.65
C GLY A 599 45.05 6.02 -9.54
N PRO A 600 45.69 6.71 -10.50
CA PRO A 600 45.96 8.15 -10.42
C PRO A 600 44.70 9.00 -10.60
N PHE A 601 44.26 9.67 -9.53
CA PHE A 601 43.16 10.63 -9.54
C PHE A 601 43.57 11.98 -10.17
N ALA A 602 43.63 12.03 -11.50
CA ALA A 602 43.91 13.25 -12.26
C ALA A 602 42.87 13.50 -13.38
N GLU A 603 42.46 14.77 -13.50
CA GLU A 603 41.83 15.38 -14.70
C GLU A 603 40.48 14.81 -15.22
N SER A 604 39.45 14.83 -14.37
CA SER A 604 38.13 15.32 -14.83
C SER A 604 37.29 15.93 -13.68
N HIS A 605 36.36 16.84 -13.99
CA HIS A 605 35.48 17.46 -12.99
C HIS A 605 34.28 16.58 -12.58
N THR A 606 34.44 15.26 -12.68
CA THR A 606 33.47 14.23 -12.31
C THR A 606 34.21 13.08 -11.63
N ASN A 607 33.67 12.52 -10.54
CA ASN A 607 34.29 11.39 -9.84
C ASN A 607 34.31 10.14 -10.75
N THR A 608 35.41 9.99 -11.49
CA THR A 608 35.60 8.97 -12.53
C THR A 608 36.97 8.35 -12.39
N ILE A 609 37.03 7.02 -12.46
CA ILE A 609 38.25 6.24 -12.29
C ILE A 609 38.48 5.42 -13.57
N ASP A 610 39.67 5.54 -14.15
CA ASP A 610 40.11 4.72 -15.28
C ASP A 610 40.73 3.42 -14.76
N LEU A 611 40.47 2.31 -15.44
CA LEU A 611 40.81 0.96 -14.98
C LEU A 611 41.92 0.29 -15.81
N ASN A 612 42.50 1.02 -16.76
CA ASN A 612 43.44 0.50 -17.76
C ASN A 612 44.93 0.66 -17.43
N ASP A 613 45.31 1.34 -16.35
CA ASP A 613 46.73 1.57 -16.02
C ASP A 613 47.43 0.31 -15.47
N THR A 614 48.73 0.14 -15.75
CA THR A 614 49.49 -1.08 -15.42
C THR A 614 50.97 -0.85 -15.09
N ASP A 615 51.23 -0.50 -13.83
CA ASP A 615 52.50 -0.62 -13.08
C ASP A 615 52.13 -0.76 -11.58
N GLY A 616 52.88 -1.36 -10.65
CA GLY A 616 54.09 -2.18 -10.70
C GLY A 616 54.58 -2.52 -9.26
N ASP A 617 55.01 -3.77 -8.99
CA ASP A 617 55.62 -4.28 -7.72
C ASP A 617 54.79 -4.17 -6.40
N ALA A 618 55.08 -4.88 -5.28
CA ALA A 618 55.62 -6.24 -5.02
C ALA A 618 55.42 -6.60 -3.51
N GLY A 619 55.34 -7.90 -3.12
CA GLY A 619 55.55 -8.32 -1.70
C GLY A 619 54.71 -9.47 -1.08
N SER A 620 55.28 -10.70 -1.10
CA SER A 620 55.28 -11.78 -0.06
C SER A 620 54.11 -12.08 0.91
N ASP A 621 53.65 -13.34 0.82
CA ASP A 621 53.59 -14.42 1.86
C ASP A 621 52.44 -14.59 2.91
N ASP A 622 51.90 -15.83 2.86
CA ASP A 622 51.47 -16.79 3.92
C ASP A 622 50.30 -16.58 4.93
N GLY A 623 49.48 -17.63 5.09
CA GLY A 623 48.53 -17.84 6.22
C GLY A 623 47.27 -18.67 5.89
N GLU A 624 47.01 -19.78 6.60
CA GLU A 624 45.92 -20.73 6.27
C GLU A 624 44.57 -20.52 7.01
N ALA A 625 43.48 -20.54 6.22
CA ALA A 625 42.14 -21.12 6.43
C ALA A 625 41.44 -21.18 7.82
N ASN A 626 40.16 -20.77 7.87
CA ASN A 626 39.07 -21.70 8.25
C ASN A 626 37.60 -21.33 7.92
N VAL A 627 36.76 -22.37 8.01
CA VAL A 627 35.32 -22.55 7.72
C VAL A 627 34.44 -22.12 8.92
N SER A 628 33.19 -21.61 8.87
CA SER A 628 32.26 -21.02 7.85
C SER A 628 31.02 -20.46 8.63
N ILE A 629 29.84 -20.01 8.14
CA ILE A 629 29.15 -19.92 6.82
C ILE A 629 28.39 -18.56 6.78
N SER A 630 28.40 -17.82 5.67
CA SER A 630 27.63 -16.56 5.48
C SER A 630 27.56 -16.17 3.97
N PRO A 631 26.88 -15.08 3.49
CA PRO A 631 26.63 -14.74 2.08
C PRO A 631 26.34 -15.76 0.97
N LEU A 632 26.15 -17.05 1.26
CA LEU A 632 26.13 -18.09 0.23
C LEU A 632 24.91 -18.05 -0.70
N THR A 633 23.73 -17.66 -0.20
CA THR A 633 22.49 -17.62 -0.98
C THR A 633 22.51 -16.50 -2.03
N LEU A 634 22.78 -15.26 -1.59
CA LEU A 634 22.91 -14.10 -2.49
C LEU A 634 24.15 -14.23 -3.39
N GLY A 635 25.25 -14.75 -2.83
CA GLY A 635 26.46 -15.09 -3.58
C GLY A 635 26.21 -16.13 -4.66
N THR A 636 25.26 -17.06 -4.51
CA THR A 636 24.89 -18.03 -5.56
C THR A 636 24.13 -17.36 -6.70
N TYR A 637 23.22 -16.43 -6.41
CA TYR A 637 22.48 -15.67 -7.45
C TYR A 637 23.44 -14.80 -8.29
N VAL A 638 24.36 -14.08 -7.63
CA VAL A 638 25.41 -13.32 -8.31
C VAL A 638 26.39 -14.24 -9.04
N LYS A 639 26.76 -15.39 -8.47
CA LYS A 639 27.61 -16.39 -9.14
C LYS A 639 26.97 -16.92 -10.42
N LEU A 640 25.66 -17.17 -10.47
CA LEU A 640 24.97 -17.63 -11.69
C LEU A 640 25.10 -16.61 -12.82
N CYS A 641 24.71 -15.35 -12.60
CA CYS A 641 24.85 -14.27 -13.59
C CYS A 641 26.31 -14.05 -14.00
N TYR A 642 27.25 -14.17 -13.05
CA TYR A 642 28.69 -14.06 -13.31
C TYR A 642 29.23 -15.25 -14.09
N PHE A 643 28.82 -16.49 -13.80
CA PHE A 643 29.28 -17.71 -14.47
C PHE A 643 28.90 -17.73 -15.94
N THR A 644 27.64 -17.43 -16.29
CA THR A 644 27.19 -17.37 -17.68
C THR A 644 28.01 -16.37 -18.49
N ARG A 645 28.29 -15.19 -17.91
CA ARG A 645 29.12 -14.14 -18.51
C ARG A 645 30.59 -14.56 -18.63
N LEU A 646 31.13 -15.27 -17.65
CA LEU A 646 32.54 -15.71 -17.61
C LEU A 646 32.79 -16.94 -18.50
N THR A 647 31.81 -17.84 -18.66
CA THR A 647 31.87 -18.94 -19.63
C THR A 647 31.86 -18.40 -21.06
N ALA A 648 30.96 -17.46 -21.39
CA ALA A 648 30.96 -16.79 -22.69
C ALA A 648 32.29 -16.08 -23.01
N GLN A 649 32.91 -15.42 -22.02
CA GLN A 649 34.24 -14.82 -22.16
C GLN A 649 35.38 -15.85 -22.25
N ARG A 650 35.30 -16.99 -21.54
CA ARG A 650 36.29 -18.08 -21.64
C ARG A 650 36.23 -18.78 -22.99
N VAL A 651 35.04 -19.04 -23.54
CA VAL A 651 34.89 -19.59 -24.90
C VAL A 651 35.51 -18.64 -25.93
N LYS A 652 35.28 -17.32 -25.82
CA LYS A 652 35.97 -16.32 -26.66
C LYS A 652 37.50 -16.31 -26.51
N ARG A 653 38.05 -16.71 -25.36
CA ARG A 653 39.51 -16.76 -25.11
C ARG A 653 40.14 -18.08 -25.60
N CYS A 654 39.53 -19.22 -25.32
CA CYS A 654 40.02 -20.51 -25.82
C CYS A 654 39.91 -20.60 -27.36
N ARG A 655 38.93 -19.92 -27.98
CA ARG A 655 38.83 -19.74 -29.45
C ARG A 655 39.90 -18.83 -30.07
N ARG A 656 40.72 -18.12 -29.27
CA ARG A 656 41.96 -17.47 -29.74
C ARG A 656 43.15 -18.41 -29.59
N ASN A 657 43.43 -18.87 -28.37
CA ASN A 657 44.58 -19.74 -28.09
C ASN A 657 44.62 -21.03 -28.95
N ALA A 658 43.47 -21.63 -29.28
CA ALA A 658 43.39 -22.82 -30.14
C ALA A 658 43.66 -22.54 -31.63
N ALA A 659 43.81 -21.27 -32.05
CA ALA A 659 44.24 -20.90 -33.40
C ALA A 659 45.78 -20.77 -33.52
N ASP A 660 46.49 -20.68 -32.38
CA ASP A 660 47.91 -20.33 -32.35
C ASP A 660 48.87 -21.55 -32.25
N HIS A 661 48.38 -22.74 -31.88
CA HIS A 661 49.21 -23.94 -31.62
C HIS A 661 48.62 -25.24 -32.22
N PRO A 662 49.15 -25.72 -33.36
CA PRO A 662 48.88 -27.06 -33.90
C PRO A 662 50.01 -28.06 -33.57
N GLY A 663 49.71 -29.12 -32.81
CA GLY A 663 50.70 -30.16 -32.44
C GLY A 663 50.05 -31.37 -31.77
N GLU A 664 50.71 -32.53 -31.85
CA GLU A 664 50.18 -33.84 -31.45
C GLU A 664 50.65 -34.28 -30.02
N ASP A 665 50.23 -35.49 -29.61
CA ASP A 665 50.65 -36.24 -28.42
C ASP A 665 50.31 -35.68 -27.02
N ALA A 666 49.09 -35.99 -26.55
CA ALA A 666 48.70 -35.90 -25.15
C ALA A 666 48.83 -37.27 -24.44
N VAL A 667 49.69 -37.36 -23.42
CA VAL A 667 49.93 -38.62 -22.65
C VAL A 667 50.02 -38.33 -21.14
N TYR A 668 48.99 -38.78 -20.41
CA TYR A 668 48.94 -39.37 -19.04
C TYR A 668 50.06 -39.06 -17.98
N TYR A 669 49.80 -38.89 -16.67
CA TYR A 669 48.63 -39.21 -15.82
C TYR A 669 48.66 -38.47 -14.43
N GLU A 670 47.48 -38.30 -13.80
CA GLU A 670 47.19 -38.16 -12.34
C GLU A 670 47.73 -36.99 -11.46
N VAL A 671 47.25 -36.73 -10.23
CA VAL A 671 45.93 -36.18 -9.76
C VAL A 671 46.18 -35.31 -8.51
N SER A 672 45.51 -34.15 -8.34
CA SER A 672 45.33 -33.49 -7.02
C SER A 672 44.12 -32.52 -6.98
N PRO A 673 43.38 -32.33 -5.85
CA PRO A 673 42.03 -31.74 -5.90
C PRO A 673 41.92 -30.20 -5.98
N PHE A 674 43.01 -29.43 -5.87
CA PHE A 674 42.95 -27.99 -5.52
C PHE A 674 43.43 -26.97 -6.58
N SER A 675 43.53 -27.35 -7.86
CA SER A 675 43.77 -26.36 -8.94
C SER A 675 43.15 -26.76 -10.28
N LEU A 676 42.32 -25.88 -10.88
CA LEU A 676 41.78 -26.08 -12.23
C LEU A 676 41.58 -24.78 -13.03
N LYS A 677 42.31 -24.68 -14.14
CA LYS A 677 42.10 -23.84 -15.34
C LYS A 677 42.89 -24.49 -16.50
N PRO A 678 42.52 -24.26 -17.77
CA PRO A 678 41.18 -24.01 -18.29
C PRO A 678 40.84 -24.86 -19.55
N CYS A 679 39.55 -24.98 -19.87
CA CYS A 679 39.03 -25.50 -21.15
C CYS A 679 39.42 -26.94 -21.54
N ASP A 680 38.42 -27.82 -21.54
CA ASP A 680 38.01 -28.39 -22.82
C ASP A 680 36.48 -28.53 -22.89
N MET A 681 35.91 -28.50 -24.09
CA MET A 681 34.50 -28.76 -24.40
C MET A 681 34.41 -29.52 -25.72
N HIS A 682 34.19 -30.82 -25.66
CA HIS A 682 34.03 -31.66 -26.86
C HIS A 682 32.54 -31.91 -27.18
N THR A 683 31.93 -31.02 -27.98
CA THR A 683 31.10 -31.36 -29.17
C THR A 683 30.55 -30.08 -29.83
N PRO A 684 30.23 -30.07 -31.15
CA PRO A 684 30.06 -28.81 -31.89
C PRO A 684 28.65 -28.21 -32.00
N HIS A 685 27.61 -28.81 -31.40
CA HIS A 685 26.23 -28.66 -31.92
C HIS A 685 25.36 -27.50 -31.35
N ASP A 686 25.50 -27.10 -30.10
CA ASP A 686 24.51 -26.20 -29.44
C ASP A 686 24.84 -24.70 -29.47
N LEU A 687 25.41 -24.21 -30.57
CA LEU A 687 25.65 -22.77 -30.76
C LEU A 687 24.37 -21.97 -31.04
N THR A 688 23.30 -22.61 -31.51
CA THR A 688 22.01 -21.97 -31.78
C THR A 688 21.21 -21.74 -30.49
N GLU A 689 21.19 -22.71 -29.57
CA GLU A 689 20.39 -22.64 -28.34
C GLU A 689 20.76 -21.43 -27.46
N LEU A 690 22.04 -21.07 -27.45
CA LEU A 690 22.56 -19.91 -26.71
C LEU A 690 22.08 -18.57 -27.27
N VAL A 691 21.71 -18.49 -28.56
CA VAL A 691 21.18 -17.26 -29.18
C VAL A 691 19.70 -17.10 -28.88
N ASP A 692 18.92 -18.19 -28.92
CA ASP A 692 17.50 -18.14 -28.57
C ASP A 692 17.30 -17.79 -27.08
N MET A 693 18.11 -18.38 -26.19
CA MET A 693 18.16 -18.00 -24.77
C MET A 693 18.49 -16.52 -24.56
N TRP A 694 19.34 -15.92 -25.40
CA TRP A 694 19.70 -14.50 -25.27
C TRP A 694 18.47 -13.61 -25.48
N SER A 695 17.65 -13.92 -26.49
CA SER A 695 16.38 -13.22 -26.73
C SER A 695 15.33 -13.46 -25.64
N LEU A 696 15.42 -14.60 -24.92
CA LEU A 696 14.52 -14.94 -23.82
C LEU A 696 14.85 -14.13 -22.57
N CYS A 697 16.13 -13.92 -22.26
CA CYS A 697 16.56 -13.16 -21.08
C CYS A 697 16.14 -11.68 -21.14
N ASP A 698 16.20 -11.04 -22.32
CA ASP A 698 15.80 -9.64 -22.46
C ASP A 698 14.27 -9.48 -22.25
N ARG A 699 13.45 -10.36 -22.85
CA ARG A 699 11.99 -10.37 -22.58
C ARG A 699 11.66 -10.71 -21.12
N PHE A 700 12.41 -11.63 -20.50
CA PHE A 700 12.26 -11.96 -19.09
C PHE A 700 12.62 -10.78 -18.17
N HIS A 701 13.48 -9.86 -18.60
CA HIS A 701 13.75 -8.61 -17.89
C HIS A 701 12.55 -7.64 -17.99
N ASP A 702 12.03 -7.44 -19.19
CA ASP A 702 10.88 -6.55 -19.44
C ASP A 702 9.60 -7.01 -18.71
N ASP A 703 9.25 -8.30 -18.77
CA ASP A 703 8.06 -8.81 -18.06
C ASP A 703 8.22 -8.84 -16.53
N LEU A 704 9.45 -8.83 -16.00
CA LEU A 704 9.71 -8.62 -14.56
C LEU A 704 9.50 -7.16 -14.15
N LEU A 705 9.91 -6.21 -15.00
CA LEU A 705 9.64 -4.77 -14.82
C LEU A 705 8.14 -4.46 -14.95
N LEU A 706 7.40 -5.24 -15.74
CA LEU A 706 5.94 -5.17 -15.89
C LEU A 706 5.16 -6.07 -14.90
N GLY A 707 5.85 -6.74 -13.96
CA GLY A 707 5.23 -7.49 -12.86
C GLY A 707 4.61 -8.86 -13.21
N LYS A 708 4.77 -9.38 -14.43
CA LYS A 708 4.14 -10.63 -14.90
C LYS A 708 4.91 -11.90 -14.51
N VAL A 709 5.31 -11.99 -13.24
CA VAL A 709 6.23 -13.02 -12.73
C VAL A 709 5.69 -14.46 -12.96
N SER A 710 4.38 -14.67 -12.84
CA SER A 710 3.75 -15.98 -13.06
C SER A 710 3.79 -16.44 -14.52
N THR A 711 3.55 -15.54 -15.48
CA THR A 711 3.64 -15.83 -16.92
C THR A 711 5.05 -16.19 -17.34
N ALA A 712 6.04 -15.38 -16.96
CA ALA A 712 7.45 -15.58 -17.31
C ALA A 712 8.00 -16.91 -16.74
N ILE A 713 7.57 -17.31 -15.53
CA ILE A 713 7.90 -18.63 -14.96
C ILE A 713 7.20 -19.76 -15.72
N ARG A 714 5.91 -19.61 -16.08
CA ARG A 714 5.12 -20.63 -16.78
C ARG A 714 5.72 -20.97 -18.17
N GLU A 715 6.02 -19.96 -18.98
CA GLU A 715 6.63 -20.16 -20.30
C GLU A 715 8.04 -20.79 -20.22
N THR A 716 8.86 -20.37 -19.25
CA THR A 716 10.20 -20.95 -19.02
C THR A 716 10.13 -22.44 -18.69
N LEU A 717 9.10 -22.87 -17.95
CA LEU A 717 8.89 -24.27 -17.57
C LEU A 717 8.31 -25.10 -18.73
N ASP A 718 7.38 -24.56 -19.51
CA ASP A 718 6.78 -25.26 -20.65
C ASP A 718 7.80 -25.52 -21.77
N VAL A 719 8.66 -24.55 -22.11
CA VAL A 719 9.78 -24.75 -23.06
C VAL A 719 10.74 -25.85 -22.58
N GLY A 720 11.00 -25.90 -21.28
CA GLY A 720 11.81 -26.95 -20.66
C GLY A 720 11.18 -28.34 -20.75
N ALA A 721 9.88 -28.44 -20.46
CA ALA A 721 9.12 -29.68 -20.57
C ALA A 721 9.06 -30.20 -22.01
N THR A 722 8.92 -29.31 -23.01
CA THR A 722 8.90 -29.70 -24.43
C THR A 722 10.22 -30.35 -24.87
N LYS A 723 11.38 -29.84 -24.43
CA LYS A 723 12.68 -30.48 -24.76
C LYS A 723 12.85 -31.86 -24.14
N LEU A 724 12.34 -32.08 -22.92
CA LEU A 724 12.41 -33.38 -22.24
C LEU A 724 11.50 -34.45 -22.89
N GLY A 725 10.50 -34.04 -23.68
CA GLY A 725 9.69 -34.94 -24.49
C GLY A 725 10.33 -35.35 -25.83
N GLY A 726 11.49 -34.79 -26.19
CA GLY A 726 12.20 -35.11 -27.42
C GLY A 726 12.88 -36.49 -27.37
N GLY A 727 12.27 -37.48 -28.00
CA GLY A 727 12.82 -38.85 -28.11
C GLY A 727 14.11 -38.92 -28.93
N GLY A 728 15.25 -38.69 -28.29
CA GLY A 728 16.60 -38.90 -28.79
C GLY A 728 17.37 -39.91 -27.93
N ASP A 729 18.43 -40.50 -28.50
CA ASP A 729 18.97 -41.77 -27.98
C ASP A 729 19.67 -41.65 -26.61
N ALA A 730 19.54 -42.70 -25.79
CA ALA A 730 19.80 -42.63 -24.36
C ALA A 730 21.12 -43.30 -23.95
N GLN A 731 21.92 -42.62 -23.12
CA GLN A 731 22.35 -43.13 -21.80
C GLN A 731 23.27 -42.17 -21.00
N GLN A 732 23.99 -41.24 -21.63
CA GLN A 732 24.93 -40.35 -20.90
C GLN A 732 24.40 -38.94 -20.59
N GLN A 733 23.50 -38.37 -21.39
CA GLN A 733 22.92 -37.02 -21.11
C GLN A 733 22.00 -37.00 -19.86
N GLN A 734 21.51 -38.16 -19.41
CA GLN A 734 20.42 -38.25 -18.43
C GLN A 734 20.79 -37.93 -16.97
N GLN A 735 22.05 -38.03 -16.52
CA GLN A 735 22.39 -37.78 -15.11
C GLN A 735 22.55 -36.28 -14.80
N HIS A 736 23.51 -35.61 -15.43
CA HIS A 736 23.79 -34.20 -15.11
C HIS A 736 22.70 -33.23 -15.60
N GLY A 737 22.03 -33.53 -16.71
CA GLY A 737 20.85 -32.78 -17.16
C GLY A 737 19.72 -32.83 -16.13
N ALA A 738 19.45 -34.01 -15.56
CA ALA A 738 18.42 -34.19 -14.54
C ALA A 738 18.80 -33.54 -13.19
N GLU A 739 20.05 -33.68 -12.73
CA GLU A 739 20.51 -33.07 -11.48
C GLU A 739 20.46 -31.53 -11.54
N TRP A 740 20.83 -30.93 -12.68
CA TRP A 740 20.71 -29.48 -12.92
C TRP A 740 19.24 -29.03 -13.00
N TRP A 741 18.38 -29.80 -13.68
CA TRP A 741 16.94 -29.53 -13.72
C TRP A 741 16.32 -29.57 -12.33
N VAL A 742 16.55 -30.64 -11.56
CA VAL A 742 16.01 -30.79 -10.20
C VAL A 742 16.41 -29.63 -9.28
N PHE A 743 17.64 -29.13 -9.39
CA PHE A 743 18.08 -27.99 -8.58
C PHE A 743 17.31 -26.71 -8.93
N ASN A 744 17.14 -26.39 -10.22
CA ASN A 744 16.31 -25.25 -10.63
C ASN A 744 14.83 -25.45 -10.26
N PHE A 745 14.32 -26.68 -10.38
CA PHE A 745 12.95 -27.05 -10.03
C PHE A 745 12.64 -26.85 -8.55
N ALA A 746 13.56 -27.23 -7.66
CA ALA A 746 13.41 -27.04 -6.22
C ALA A 746 13.39 -25.54 -5.84
N ASN A 747 14.25 -24.73 -6.47
CA ASN A 747 14.24 -23.28 -6.28
C ASN A 747 12.96 -22.64 -6.84
N GLY A 748 12.46 -23.10 -7.99
CA GLY A 748 11.17 -22.70 -8.56
C GLY A 748 9.99 -23.06 -7.65
N TYR A 749 9.96 -24.27 -7.08
CA TYR A 749 8.95 -24.71 -6.12
C TYR A 749 9.00 -23.88 -4.83
N VAL A 750 10.19 -23.53 -4.32
CA VAL A 750 10.31 -22.63 -3.15
C VAL A 750 9.81 -21.23 -3.47
N ALA A 751 10.14 -20.69 -4.64
CA ALA A 751 9.63 -19.39 -5.09
C ALA A 751 8.09 -19.42 -5.20
N LEU A 752 7.52 -20.41 -5.89
CA LEU A 752 6.07 -20.59 -6.02
C LEU A 752 5.39 -20.85 -4.67
N ALA A 753 5.97 -21.64 -3.75
CA ALA A 753 5.45 -21.81 -2.39
C ALA A 753 5.48 -20.52 -1.56
N SER A 754 6.43 -19.62 -1.82
CA SER A 754 6.50 -18.30 -1.18
C SER A 754 5.51 -17.27 -1.78
N LEU A 755 5.03 -17.52 -3.01
CA LEU A 755 3.96 -16.78 -3.67
C LEU A 755 2.58 -17.33 -3.28
N HIS A 756 2.40 -18.65 -3.23
CA HIS A 756 1.15 -19.32 -2.87
C HIS A 756 0.64 -18.94 -1.47
N ARG A 757 1.55 -18.65 -0.52
CA ARG A 757 1.23 -18.05 0.80
C ARG A 757 0.52 -16.68 0.73
N ARG A 758 0.35 -16.10 -0.47
CA ARG A 758 -0.36 -14.83 -0.75
C ARG A 758 -1.74 -15.03 -1.42
N ARG A 759 -2.15 -16.28 -1.69
CA ARG A 759 -3.37 -16.69 -2.43
C ARG A 759 -3.44 -16.21 -3.88
N ASP A 760 -2.64 -16.83 -4.74
CA ASP A 760 -2.97 -16.99 -6.16
C ASP A 760 -3.60 -18.38 -6.36
N ASP A 761 -4.84 -18.43 -6.85
CA ASP A 761 -5.64 -19.66 -6.95
C ASP A 761 -5.10 -20.65 -8.02
N ASP A 762 -4.39 -20.16 -9.03
CA ASP A 762 -3.84 -20.96 -10.15
C ASP A 762 -2.41 -21.51 -9.88
N VAL A 763 -1.89 -21.30 -8.66
CA VAL A 763 -0.56 -21.81 -8.25
C VAL A 763 -0.62 -23.24 -7.69
N GLU A 764 -1.71 -23.64 -7.03
CA GLU A 764 -1.80 -24.97 -6.41
C GLU A 764 -1.76 -26.08 -7.49
N GLY A 765 -2.58 -25.96 -8.53
CA GLY A 765 -2.58 -26.88 -9.67
C GLY A 765 -1.26 -26.89 -10.45
N LEU A 766 -0.54 -25.75 -10.52
CA LEU A 766 0.80 -25.70 -11.10
C LEU A 766 1.80 -26.49 -10.25
N MET A 767 1.75 -26.33 -8.92
CA MET A 767 2.62 -27.04 -7.96
C MET A 767 2.36 -28.54 -7.95
N GLU A 768 1.11 -28.98 -8.10
CA GLU A 768 0.76 -30.39 -8.31
C GLU A 768 1.33 -30.94 -9.62
N ARG A 769 1.11 -30.24 -10.74
CA ARG A 769 1.59 -30.67 -12.07
C ARG A 769 3.12 -30.75 -12.13
N LEU A 770 3.82 -29.83 -11.45
CA LEU A 770 5.27 -29.84 -11.29
C LEU A 770 5.74 -31.03 -10.43
N ARG A 771 5.13 -31.26 -9.27
CA ARG A 771 5.40 -32.42 -8.42
C ARG A 771 5.25 -33.73 -9.20
N ASP A 772 4.21 -33.84 -10.02
CA ASP A 772 3.92 -35.06 -10.78
C ASP A 772 4.92 -35.26 -11.93
N LEU A 773 5.30 -34.21 -12.67
CA LEU A 773 6.39 -34.28 -13.67
C LEU A 773 7.73 -34.66 -13.05
N PHE A 774 8.04 -34.16 -11.85
CA PHE A 774 9.22 -34.55 -11.08
C PHE A 774 9.18 -36.04 -10.71
N VAL A 775 8.06 -36.52 -10.17
CA VAL A 775 7.88 -37.92 -9.76
C VAL A 775 7.89 -38.88 -10.96
N GLN A 776 7.42 -38.45 -12.12
CA GLN A 776 7.51 -39.23 -13.36
C GLN A 776 8.97 -39.42 -13.81
N ASN A 777 9.76 -38.34 -13.87
CA ASN A 777 11.07 -38.33 -14.53
C ASN A 777 12.28 -38.54 -13.59
N CYS A 778 12.15 -38.33 -12.27
CA CYS A 778 13.24 -38.52 -11.33
C CYS A 778 13.56 -40.01 -11.10
N SER A 779 14.85 -40.38 -11.14
CA SER A 779 15.29 -41.76 -10.90
C SER A 779 15.42 -42.07 -9.40
N PRO A 780 15.24 -43.34 -8.95
CA PRO A 780 15.44 -43.72 -7.55
C PRO A 780 16.84 -43.38 -7.02
N ALA A 781 17.88 -43.58 -7.84
CA ALA A 781 19.27 -43.27 -7.49
C ALA A 781 19.59 -41.76 -7.51
N SER A 782 18.73 -40.94 -8.11
CA SER A 782 18.76 -39.47 -7.98
C SER A 782 18.05 -39.03 -6.69
N TRP A 783 16.86 -39.59 -6.43
CA TRP A 783 16.08 -39.28 -5.23
C TRP A 783 16.80 -39.59 -3.92
N GLU A 784 17.45 -40.77 -3.81
CA GLU A 784 18.21 -41.15 -2.60
C GLU A 784 19.40 -40.22 -2.30
N ARG A 785 19.94 -39.52 -3.31
CA ARG A 785 21.01 -38.52 -3.13
C ARG A 785 20.48 -37.11 -2.87
N LEU A 786 19.36 -36.72 -3.51
CA LEU A 786 18.86 -35.34 -3.51
C LEU A 786 17.87 -35.05 -2.38
N ALA A 787 17.14 -36.04 -1.86
CA ALA A 787 16.14 -35.84 -0.81
C ALA A 787 16.72 -35.24 0.50
N GLY A 788 18.01 -35.45 0.77
CA GLY A 788 18.70 -34.83 1.92
C GLY A 788 19.15 -33.38 1.71
N GLN A 789 19.04 -32.84 0.49
CA GLN A 789 19.45 -31.47 0.12
C GLN A 789 18.25 -30.56 -0.21
N LEU A 790 17.06 -31.14 -0.28
CA LEU A 790 15.82 -30.46 -0.68
C LEU A 790 15.04 -29.93 0.54
N PRO A 791 14.23 -28.85 0.39
CA PRO A 791 13.42 -28.31 1.48
C PRO A 791 12.45 -29.34 2.03
N SER A 792 12.34 -29.45 3.37
CA SER A 792 11.51 -30.47 4.04
C SER A 792 10.04 -30.47 3.59
N GLU A 793 9.46 -29.29 3.32
CA GLU A 793 8.10 -29.13 2.79
C GLU A 793 7.94 -29.82 1.41
N PHE A 794 8.90 -29.61 0.49
CA PHE A 794 8.92 -30.28 -0.83
C PHE A 794 9.22 -31.78 -0.70
N VAL A 795 10.17 -32.15 0.17
CA VAL A 795 10.54 -33.56 0.40
C VAL A 795 9.36 -34.36 0.91
N VAL A 796 8.54 -33.83 1.83
CA VAL A 796 7.34 -34.51 2.33
C VAL A 796 6.29 -34.68 1.22
N ALA A 797 5.99 -33.62 0.47
CA ALA A 797 4.98 -33.68 -0.61
C ALA A 797 5.39 -34.64 -1.74
N ALA A 798 6.64 -34.55 -2.22
CA ALA A 798 7.15 -35.42 -3.27
C ALA A 798 7.38 -36.87 -2.78
N SER A 799 7.76 -37.08 -1.51
CA SER A 799 7.94 -38.42 -0.93
C SER A 799 6.69 -39.28 -1.04
N ILE A 800 5.50 -38.72 -0.76
CA ILE A 800 4.25 -39.51 -0.73
C ILE A 800 3.94 -40.05 -2.14
N ALA A 801 4.01 -39.21 -3.16
CA ALA A 801 3.80 -39.61 -4.56
C ALA A 801 4.92 -40.53 -5.08
N PHE A 802 6.18 -40.26 -4.74
CA PHE A 802 7.31 -41.12 -5.13
C PHE A 802 7.28 -42.49 -4.44
N GLN A 803 6.82 -42.57 -3.18
CA GLN A 803 6.67 -43.83 -2.45
C GLN A 803 5.55 -44.70 -3.02
N ALA A 804 4.44 -44.11 -3.48
CA ALA A 804 3.41 -44.84 -4.23
C ALA A 804 3.98 -45.48 -5.52
N LYS A 805 4.82 -44.73 -6.26
CA LYS A 805 5.54 -45.24 -7.45
C LYS A 805 6.57 -46.33 -7.10
N MET A 806 7.21 -46.27 -5.93
CA MET A 806 8.19 -47.27 -5.50
C MET A 806 7.55 -48.54 -4.92
N ALA A 807 6.35 -48.45 -4.32
CA ALA A 807 5.61 -49.59 -3.79
C ALA A 807 5.14 -50.57 -4.89
N THR A 808 4.94 -50.09 -6.12
CA THR A 808 4.67 -50.95 -7.29
C THR A 808 5.93 -51.57 -7.90
N LEU A 809 7.13 -51.26 -7.39
CA LEU A 809 8.42 -51.65 -7.95
C LEU A 809 9.30 -52.53 -7.02
N MET A 810 9.03 -52.60 -5.71
CA MET A 810 9.79 -53.46 -4.78
C MET A 810 8.91 -54.06 -3.65
N PRO A 811 9.20 -55.28 -3.16
CA PRO A 811 8.49 -55.88 -2.02
C PRO A 811 8.66 -55.08 -0.71
N HIS A 812 7.58 -55.00 0.07
CA HIS A 812 7.48 -54.15 1.28
C HIS A 812 8.59 -54.39 2.32
N GLU A 813 9.03 -55.64 2.51
CA GLU A 813 10.04 -55.99 3.51
C GLU A 813 11.41 -55.33 3.23
N ALA A 814 11.80 -55.23 1.95
CA ALA A 814 13.03 -54.57 1.54
C ALA A 814 12.97 -53.04 1.75
N ALA A 815 11.80 -52.43 1.54
CA ALA A 815 11.57 -51.01 1.82
C ALA A 815 11.66 -50.72 3.34
N ILE A 816 11.05 -51.55 4.18
CA ILE A 816 11.11 -51.43 5.64
C ILE A 816 12.55 -51.57 6.15
N ALA A 817 13.34 -52.49 5.59
CA ALA A 817 14.75 -52.65 5.93
C ALA A 817 15.58 -51.37 5.63
N ARG A 818 15.35 -50.71 4.50
CA ARG A 818 16.00 -49.41 4.18
C ARG A 818 15.58 -48.29 5.12
N VAL A 819 14.30 -48.20 5.52
CA VAL A 819 13.82 -47.21 6.50
C VAL A 819 14.48 -47.38 7.87
N ASN A 820 14.84 -48.61 8.26
CA ASN A 820 15.61 -48.85 9.48
C ASN A 820 17.03 -48.25 9.40
N GLY A 821 17.70 -48.34 8.24
CA GLY A 821 19.06 -47.83 8.03
C GLY A 821 19.18 -46.31 7.85
N ALA A 822 18.14 -45.62 7.37
CA ALA A 822 18.17 -44.17 7.13
C ALA A 822 18.36 -43.34 8.42
N SER A 823 18.96 -42.15 8.33
CA SER A 823 19.19 -41.22 9.46
C SER A 823 17.96 -40.40 9.88
N LEU A 824 16.76 -40.96 9.75
CA LEU A 824 15.48 -40.35 10.12
C LEU A 824 15.26 -40.35 11.64
N CYS A 825 14.58 -39.32 12.16
CA CYS A 825 14.17 -39.28 13.57
C CYS A 825 13.15 -40.38 13.88
N TYR A 826 13.06 -40.77 15.15
CA TYR A 826 12.27 -41.92 15.60
C TYR A 826 10.80 -41.84 15.17
N GLU A 827 10.15 -40.69 15.37
CA GLU A 827 8.72 -40.55 15.03
C GLU A 827 8.46 -40.60 13.53
N CYS A 828 9.35 -40.03 12.70
CA CYS A 828 9.28 -40.18 11.24
C CYS A 828 9.46 -41.65 10.82
N LYS A 829 10.41 -42.39 11.41
CA LYS A 829 10.55 -43.84 11.14
C LYS A 829 9.28 -44.59 11.51
N THR A 830 8.72 -44.36 12.70
CA THR A 830 7.48 -45.05 13.13
C THR A 830 6.32 -44.73 12.21
N ARG A 831 6.09 -43.47 11.83
CA ARG A 831 5.01 -43.08 10.91
C ARG A 831 5.19 -43.71 9.52
N VAL A 832 6.40 -43.69 8.95
CA VAL A 832 6.70 -44.31 7.65
C VAL A 832 6.55 -45.84 7.69
N GLN A 833 7.03 -46.51 8.75
CA GLN A 833 6.82 -47.94 8.96
C GLN A 833 5.34 -48.31 9.12
N THR A 834 4.53 -47.45 9.77
CA THR A 834 3.08 -47.65 9.86
C THR A 834 2.39 -47.47 8.51
N ALA A 835 2.87 -46.57 7.65
CA ALA A 835 2.37 -46.40 6.29
C ALA A 835 2.76 -47.58 5.38
N LEU A 836 3.99 -48.13 5.51
CA LEU A 836 4.45 -49.30 4.74
C LEU A 836 3.85 -50.65 5.18
N LYS A 837 3.09 -50.67 6.28
CA LYS A 837 2.38 -51.85 6.82
C LYS A 837 0.86 -51.78 6.65
N ARG A 838 0.35 -50.72 6.02
CA ARG A 838 -1.05 -50.52 5.65
C ARG A 838 -1.22 -50.66 4.15
#